data_AF-A0AAN8VHW9-F1
#
_entry.id   AF-A0AAN8VHW9-F1
#
_cell.length_a   1.000
_cell.length_b   1.000
_cell.length_c   1.000
_cell.angle_alpha   90.00
_cell.angle_beta   90.00
_cell.angle_gamma   90.00
#
_symmetry.space_group_name_H-M   'P 1'
#
loop_
_entity.id
_entity.type
_entity.pdbx_description
1 polymer ?
#
loop_
_entity_poly.entity_id
_entity_poly.type
_entity_poly.pdbx_seq_one_letter_code
_entity_poly.pdbx_strand_id
1 'polypeptide(L)'
;MSYTHRPFAFLLVLTLICSSIVVNEARAPFACDPTNGSTRNMLFCQATRPIQVRVRDLIGRLTLQEKIGLLVNNAFAVPRLGIQKYEWWSEALHGVAISPGVKFGGNFPGATSFPQVITTAASFNASLWQAIGEVVSHEARAMYNGGVGGLTYWSPNVNILRDPRWGRSQETPGEDPLITGRYAARYVRGLQSMVGNRLKVAACCKHYTAYDLDHWNGNDRFSFNAKVSPQDLEDTFNVPFKTCIEEGEVASVMCSYNQVNGKPTCADPDLLRNTVRGQWRLSLNLDCGPYLAVYTEGAIRMGKLSEDDVNLALTYTLTVQMRLGMFDGPSQPYANLGPRDVCTPAHKELALEVARQGIVLLLNRRSSAPLSTSRHRTVAVIGPNSDATETMIGNYAGVPCGYTSPLEGIGRYARTIHQPGCSDVACSGNRMFGAAIAAAQQADATVLVMGLDQSMEREGFDRSSLLLPGLQQQLVSSVARASRGPTVLVLMSGGPLDVSFAKNDPRISAIIWAGYPGQAGGAAIADVLFGRTNPGGKLPMTWYPENYLNKAPMTTMALRPDQANGYPGRTYRFYKGPVVFPFGHGLSYTTYTQTIAQAPSELLVPLTTLNAMKNSTTSTNAIRVSHTNCDTLSLGVHVDVKNTGPCDGSHTVFMYTTPPASKGAPAKQLIGFEKVHVPTGSQKRVKIDINVCNHLSVVDEYGIRRIPMGEHSLHIGDDVVSDEARAMHNGGAAGLTFWSPNVNILRDPRWGRSQETPGEDPLTSSKYAVSYVRGLQGAVSNRLKVAACCKHFTAYDLDLWNGIDRFIFNANVASVMCSYNQVNGKPTCADPDLLKNKIRAQWKLNGYIVSDCDSVKVLHQNQHYTKTPEEAVALAIKAG
;
A
#
# COMPACT_ATOMS: atom_id res chain seq x y z
N MET A 1 -37.71 -7.27 30.51
CA MET A 1 -38.63 -8.41 30.70
C MET A 1 -38.43 -9.34 29.50
N SER A 2 -38.08 -10.61 29.56
CA SER A 2 -38.06 -11.62 30.63
C SER A 2 -36.86 -12.55 30.45
N TYR A 3 -36.27 -12.96 31.56
CA TYR A 3 -35.28 -14.03 31.71
C TYR A 3 -35.84 -15.40 31.34
N THR A 4 -34.98 -16.31 30.86
CA THR A 4 -35.10 -17.76 31.11
C THR A 4 -33.72 -18.40 31.27
N HIS A 5 -33.37 -18.65 32.54
CA HIS A 5 -32.34 -19.60 32.96
C HIS A 5 -32.87 -21.04 32.82
N ARG A 6 -32.01 -21.99 32.39
CA ARG A 6 -32.11 -23.40 32.79
C ARG A 6 -30.72 -23.96 33.14
N PRO A 7 -30.64 -24.90 34.11
CA PRO A 7 -29.43 -25.18 34.88
C PRO A 7 -28.61 -26.34 34.31
N PHE A 8 -27.29 -26.23 34.44
CA PHE A 8 -26.32 -27.30 34.19
C PHE A 8 -26.31 -28.27 35.38
N ALA A 9 -26.60 -29.55 35.13
CA ALA A 9 -26.33 -30.64 36.05
C ALA A 9 -24.97 -31.26 35.71
N PHE A 10 -24.05 -31.22 36.67
CA PHE A 10 -22.78 -31.93 36.65
C PHE A 10 -23.03 -33.44 36.83
N LEU A 11 -22.60 -34.27 35.87
CA LEU A 11 -22.38 -35.70 36.11
C LEU A 11 -20.90 -35.98 35.87
N LEU A 12 -20.20 -36.31 36.96
CA LEU A 12 -18.80 -36.71 36.99
C LEU A 12 -18.75 -38.20 36.61
N VAL A 13 -18.30 -38.53 35.40
CA VAL A 13 -17.95 -39.91 35.02
C VAL A 13 -16.42 -40.02 35.04
N LEU A 14 -15.89 -40.68 36.07
CA LEU A 14 -14.51 -41.16 36.09
C LEU A 14 -14.38 -42.33 35.10
N THR A 15 -13.70 -42.11 33.99
CA THR A 15 -13.10 -43.19 33.20
C THR A 15 -11.58 -43.13 33.34
N LEU A 16 -11.03 -44.12 34.06
CA LEU A 16 -9.61 -44.48 33.97
C LEU A 16 -9.29 -44.81 32.52
N ILE A 17 -8.48 -43.97 31.87
CA ILE A 17 -7.83 -44.31 30.60
C ILE A 17 -6.35 -44.49 30.88
N CYS A 18 -5.92 -45.73 30.66
CA CYS A 18 -4.53 -46.18 30.59
C CYS A 18 -3.68 -45.15 29.84
N SER A 19 -2.55 -44.76 30.40
CA SER A 19 -1.55 -43.90 29.77
C SER A 19 -0.91 -44.61 28.57
N SER A 20 -1.59 -44.63 27.44
CA SER A 20 -0.96 -44.82 26.14
C SER A 20 -0.20 -43.54 25.84
N ILE A 21 1.12 -43.62 25.72
CA ILE A 21 1.94 -42.56 25.14
C ILE A 21 1.38 -42.30 23.74
N VAL A 22 0.58 -41.24 23.60
CA VAL A 22 0.20 -40.72 22.27
C VAL A 22 1.44 -40.04 21.73
N VAL A 23 2.26 -40.80 20.99
CA VAL A 23 3.20 -40.22 20.05
C VAL A 23 2.33 -39.45 19.06
N ASN A 24 2.38 -38.12 19.13
CA ASN A 24 1.68 -37.25 18.19
C ASN A 24 2.33 -37.47 16.82
N GLU A 25 1.78 -38.36 16.00
CA GLU A 25 2.34 -38.68 14.69
C GLU A 25 2.39 -37.41 13.83
N ALA A 26 3.58 -37.09 13.33
CA ALA A 26 3.77 -35.98 12.41
C ALA A 26 2.94 -36.20 11.14
N ARG A 27 2.26 -35.15 10.66
CA ARG A 27 1.44 -35.25 9.44
C ARG A 27 2.33 -35.56 8.24
N ALA A 28 1.93 -36.55 7.42
CA ALA A 28 2.58 -36.81 6.15
C ALA A 28 2.50 -35.56 5.23
N PRO A 29 3.62 -35.11 4.63
CA PRO A 29 3.68 -33.84 3.92
C PRO A 29 3.05 -33.86 2.51
N PHE A 30 2.76 -35.04 1.95
CA PHE A 30 2.24 -35.17 0.58
C PHE A 30 1.01 -36.06 0.52
N ALA A 31 0.01 -35.65 -0.27
CA ALA A 31 -1.21 -36.41 -0.53
C ALA A 31 -1.00 -37.51 -1.59
N CYS A 32 -0.09 -37.30 -2.54
CA CYS A 32 0.31 -38.30 -3.52
C CYS A 32 1.65 -38.90 -3.12
N ASP A 33 1.66 -40.20 -2.86
CA ASP A 33 2.87 -40.99 -2.69
C ASP A 33 3.16 -41.76 -4.00
N PRO A 34 4.28 -41.49 -4.68
CA PRO A 34 4.65 -42.20 -5.91
C PRO A 34 4.95 -43.69 -5.68
N THR A 35 5.20 -44.10 -4.43
CA THR A 35 5.42 -45.51 -4.04
C THR A 35 4.12 -46.24 -3.71
N ASN A 36 3.02 -45.52 -3.48
CA ASN A 36 1.69 -46.10 -3.23
C ASN A 36 1.03 -46.53 -4.55
N GLY A 37 0.90 -47.85 -4.73
CA GLY A 37 0.30 -48.46 -5.93
C GLY A 37 -1.13 -48.03 -6.23
N SER A 38 -1.89 -47.57 -5.22
CA SER A 38 -3.30 -47.17 -5.35
C SER A 38 -3.46 -45.75 -5.89
N THR A 39 -2.53 -44.84 -5.59
CA THR A 39 -2.63 -43.42 -5.97
C THR A 39 -1.72 -43.03 -7.13
N ARG A 40 -0.63 -43.77 -7.39
CA ARG A 40 0.38 -43.41 -8.40
C ARG A 40 -0.16 -43.25 -9.83
N ASN A 41 -1.21 -43.99 -10.18
CA ASN A 41 -1.81 -43.98 -11.52
C ASN A 41 -2.94 -42.96 -11.66
N MET A 42 -3.37 -42.30 -10.59
CA MET A 42 -4.41 -41.28 -10.65
C MET A 42 -3.88 -40.03 -11.37
N LEU A 43 -4.67 -39.45 -12.28
CA LEU A 43 -4.22 -38.35 -13.13
C LEU A 43 -3.85 -37.11 -12.29
N PHE A 44 -4.57 -36.86 -11.20
CA PHE A 44 -4.23 -35.77 -10.28
C PHE A 44 -2.88 -35.92 -9.55
N CYS A 45 -2.31 -37.13 -9.47
CA CYS A 45 -0.97 -37.38 -8.91
C CYS A 45 0.16 -37.29 -9.94
N GLN A 46 -0.14 -37.11 -11.23
CA GLN A 46 0.88 -36.98 -12.27
C GLN A 46 1.35 -35.52 -12.36
N ALA A 47 2.45 -35.19 -11.69
CA ALA A 47 2.99 -33.82 -11.62
C ALA A 47 3.35 -33.19 -12.98
N THR A 48 3.53 -34.01 -14.03
CA THR A 48 3.78 -33.55 -15.41
C THR A 48 2.54 -33.03 -16.13
N ARG A 49 1.33 -33.25 -15.59
CA ARG A 49 0.07 -32.80 -16.19
C ARG A 49 -0.26 -31.36 -15.76
N PRO A 50 -0.95 -30.57 -16.61
CA PRO A 50 -1.40 -29.22 -16.24
C PRO A 50 -2.27 -29.24 -14.97
N ILE A 51 -2.09 -28.26 -14.08
CA ILE A 51 -2.82 -28.19 -12.80
C ILE A 51 -4.34 -28.24 -12.99
N GLN A 52 -4.88 -27.54 -13.99
CA GLN A 52 -6.34 -27.55 -14.23
C GLN A 52 -6.87 -28.94 -14.58
N VAL A 53 -6.09 -29.77 -15.28
CA VAL A 53 -6.47 -31.15 -15.61
C VAL A 53 -6.45 -32.02 -14.35
N ARG A 54 -5.42 -31.86 -13.51
CA ARG A 54 -5.28 -32.56 -12.24
C ARG A 54 -6.42 -32.22 -11.26
N VAL A 55 -6.76 -30.94 -11.15
CA VAL A 55 -7.86 -30.46 -10.30
C VAL A 55 -9.20 -31.00 -10.78
N ARG A 56 -9.46 -30.96 -12.09
CA ARG A 56 -10.71 -31.51 -12.67
C ARG A 56 -10.85 -33.02 -12.41
N ASP A 57 -9.77 -33.78 -12.59
CA ASP A 57 -9.77 -35.23 -12.28
C ASP A 57 -10.04 -35.48 -10.80
N LEU A 58 -9.42 -34.71 -9.88
CA LEU A 58 -9.67 -34.85 -8.46
C LEU A 58 -11.13 -34.54 -8.10
N ILE A 59 -11.67 -33.41 -8.56
CA ILE A 59 -13.07 -33.02 -8.28
C ILE A 59 -14.05 -34.06 -8.82
N GLY A 60 -13.81 -34.59 -10.01
CA GLY A 60 -14.63 -35.63 -10.62
C GLY A 60 -14.62 -36.97 -9.86
N ARG A 61 -13.63 -37.18 -8.98
CA ARG A 61 -13.53 -38.38 -8.14
C ARG A 61 -14.20 -38.23 -6.78
N LEU A 62 -14.47 -37.01 -6.31
CA LEU A 62 -15.02 -36.74 -4.98
C LEU A 62 -16.54 -36.96 -4.95
N THR A 63 -17.04 -37.54 -3.87
CA THR A 63 -18.47 -37.52 -3.55
C THR A 63 -18.88 -36.13 -3.07
N LEU A 64 -20.17 -35.81 -3.11
CA LEU A 64 -20.67 -34.53 -2.61
C LEU A 64 -20.25 -34.26 -1.15
N GLN A 65 -20.27 -35.28 -0.28
CA GLN A 65 -19.89 -35.12 1.14
C GLN A 65 -18.40 -34.81 1.30
N GLU A 66 -17.53 -35.46 0.52
CA GLU A 66 -16.10 -35.14 0.55
C GLU A 66 -15.83 -33.76 -0.05
N LYS A 67 -16.57 -33.36 -1.09
CA LYS A 67 -16.50 -32.00 -1.63
C LYS A 67 -16.83 -30.95 -0.56
N ILE A 68 -17.93 -31.13 0.16
CA ILE A 68 -18.37 -30.26 1.25
C ILE A 68 -17.32 -30.23 2.37
N GLY A 69 -16.77 -31.39 2.75
CA GLY A 69 -15.73 -31.50 3.78
C GLY A 69 -14.41 -30.81 3.45
N LEU A 70 -14.16 -30.46 2.18
CA LEU A 70 -12.97 -29.75 1.72
C LEU A 70 -13.16 -28.23 1.59
N LEU A 71 -14.36 -27.70 1.86
CA LEU A 71 -14.67 -26.26 1.80
C LEU A 71 -14.38 -25.48 3.09
N VAL A 72 -14.02 -26.17 4.17
CA VAL A 72 -13.77 -25.57 5.49
C VAL A 72 -12.29 -25.45 5.79
N ASN A 73 -11.93 -24.57 6.74
CA ASN A 73 -10.53 -24.39 7.12
C ASN A 73 -9.90 -25.69 7.68
N ASN A 74 -10.65 -26.43 8.47
CA ASN A 74 -10.25 -27.73 9.00
C ASN A 74 -10.69 -28.85 8.04
N ALA A 75 -10.12 -28.85 6.85
CA ALA A 75 -10.53 -29.70 5.72
C ALA A 75 -10.34 -31.18 6.03
N PHE A 76 -11.37 -31.98 5.70
CA PHE A 76 -11.42 -33.40 6.05
C PHE A 76 -10.45 -34.23 5.21
N ALA A 77 -10.00 -35.35 5.77
CA ALA A 77 -9.27 -36.35 5.01
C ALA A 77 -10.20 -37.08 4.04
N VAL A 78 -9.66 -37.50 2.90
CA VAL A 78 -10.32 -38.41 1.95
C VAL A 78 -9.43 -39.64 1.77
N PRO A 79 -9.46 -40.61 2.72
CA PRO A 79 -8.50 -41.71 2.77
C PRO A 79 -8.46 -42.56 1.50
N ARG A 80 -9.61 -42.80 0.85
CA ARG A 80 -9.69 -43.57 -0.41
C ARG A 80 -8.94 -42.93 -1.57
N LEU A 81 -8.65 -41.63 -1.50
CA LEU A 81 -7.88 -40.88 -2.50
C LEU A 81 -6.49 -40.47 -1.98
N GLY A 82 -6.09 -40.93 -0.79
CA GLY A 82 -4.81 -40.56 -0.16
C GLY A 82 -4.74 -39.12 0.36
N ILE A 83 -5.84 -38.38 0.36
CA ILE A 83 -5.86 -36.99 0.81
C ILE A 83 -5.90 -36.97 2.33
N GLN A 84 -4.86 -36.37 2.92
CA GLN A 84 -4.77 -36.16 4.35
C GLN A 84 -5.61 -34.97 4.80
N LYS A 85 -5.93 -34.95 6.09
CA LYS A 85 -6.51 -33.77 6.75
C LYS A 85 -5.59 -32.56 6.53
N TYR A 86 -6.17 -31.40 6.27
CA TYR A 86 -5.42 -30.16 6.06
C TYR A 86 -6.06 -29.00 6.81
N GLU A 87 -5.24 -28.21 7.49
CA GLU A 87 -5.69 -27.00 8.17
C GLU A 87 -5.24 -25.78 7.37
N TRP A 88 -6.21 -25.02 6.85
CA TRP A 88 -5.98 -23.80 6.08
C TRP A 88 -5.58 -22.62 6.95
N TRP A 89 -5.97 -22.64 8.23
CA TRP A 89 -5.71 -21.56 9.18
C TRP A 89 -4.31 -21.71 9.79
N SER A 90 -3.32 -21.14 9.11
CA SER A 90 -2.02 -20.81 9.71
C SER A 90 -1.85 -19.29 9.76
N GLU A 91 -1.11 -18.79 10.73
CA GLU A 91 -0.86 -17.35 10.89
C GLU A 91 0.64 -17.07 10.77
N ALA A 92 0.98 -15.98 10.10
CA ALA A 92 2.37 -15.55 9.98
C ALA A 92 2.48 -14.04 9.82
N LEU A 93 1.98 -13.27 10.78
CA LEU A 93 1.86 -11.82 10.64
C LEU A 93 3.25 -11.14 10.65
N HIS A 94 4.13 -11.57 11.55
CA HIS A 94 5.49 -11.05 11.70
C HIS A 94 6.47 -12.16 12.16
N GLY A 95 6.26 -13.38 11.66
CA GLY A 95 6.88 -14.61 12.16
C GLY A 95 5.86 -15.74 12.09
N VAL A 96 6.28 -17.00 12.01
CA VAL A 96 5.34 -18.13 12.08
C VAL A 96 4.66 -18.10 13.45
N ALA A 97 3.32 -18.14 13.50
CA ALA A 97 2.55 -17.88 14.70
C ALA A 97 1.72 -19.08 15.17
N ILE A 98 1.41 -19.11 16.46
CA ILE A 98 0.51 -20.13 17.03
C ILE A 98 -0.86 -19.97 16.37
N SER A 99 -1.36 -21.07 15.80
CA SER A 99 -2.63 -21.13 15.07
C SER A 99 -3.08 -22.58 14.97
N PRO A 100 -4.33 -22.88 14.56
CA PRO A 100 -4.78 -24.27 14.42
C PRO A 100 -3.86 -25.12 13.52
N GLY A 101 -3.28 -24.52 12.47
CA GLY A 101 -2.39 -25.18 11.53
C GLY A 101 -0.92 -25.24 11.95
N VAL A 102 -0.51 -24.56 13.03
CA VAL A 102 0.88 -24.44 13.46
C VAL A 102 1.05 -24.81 14.93
N LYS A 103 1.96 -25.74 15.20
CA LYS A 103 2.30 -26.20 16.54
C LYS A 103 3.79 -26.03 16.80
N PHE A 104 4.13 -25.56 17.99
CA PHE A 104 5.51 -25.49 18.48
C PHE A 104 5.78 -26.64 19.45
N GLY A 105 7.04 -27.08 19.51
CA GLY A 105 7.51 -28.16 20.37
C GLY A 105 8.39 -29.17 19.62
N GLY A 106 8.96 -30.12 20.36
CA GLY A 106 9.85 -31.13 19.79
C GLY A 106 11.02 -30.50 19.01
N ASN A 107 11.17 -30.87 17.75
CA ASN A 107 12.23 -30.37 16.87
C ASN A 107 12.03 -28.91 16.41
N PHE A 108 10.86 -28.31 16.68
CA PHE A 108 10.54 -26.92 16.33
C PHE A 108 10.07 -26.16 17.58
N PRO A 109 10.96 -25.90 18.57
CA PRO A 109 10.59 -25.26 19.83
C PRO A 109 10.22 -23.79 19.69
N GLY A 110 10.61 -23.14 18.59
CA GLY A 110 10.32 -21.73 18.30
C GLY A 110 10.57 -21.39 16.84
N ALA A 111 10.20 -20.17 16.46
CA ALA A 111 10.45 -19.55 15.14
C ALA A 111 10.86 -18.09 15.33
N THR A 112 11.43 -17.48 14.30
CA THR A 112 11.91 -16.11 14.36
C THR A 112 10.72 -15.15 14.46
N SER A 113 10.69 -14.33 15.52
CA SER A 113 9.67 -13.31 15.75
C SER A 113 10.23 -11.92 15.46
N PHE A 114 9.82 -11.37 14.33
CA PHE A 114 10.16 -10.01 13.88
C PHE A 114 9.37 -8.96 14.68
N PRO A 115 9.75 -7.67 14.57
CA PRO A 115 8.90 -6.59 15.03
C PRO A 115 7.51 -6.64 14.40
N GLN A 116 6.50 -6.22 15.16
CA GLN A 116 5.13 -6.15 14.68
C GLN A 116 5.04 -5.26 13.41
N VAL A 117 4.03 -5.48 12.57
CA VAL A 117 3.92 -4.89 11.22
C VAL A 117 4.09 -3.38 11.22
N ILE A 118 3.43 -2.66 12.13
CA ILE A 118 3.52 -1.20 12.23
C ILE A 118 4.96 -0.71 12.49
N THR A 119 5.75 -1.48 13.24
CA THR A 119 7.16 -1.18 13.56
C THR A 119 8.05 -1.48 12.36
N THR A 120 7.77 -2.59 11.68
CA THR A 120 8.46 -2.97 10.43
C THR A 120 8.21 -1.93 9.34
N ALA A 121 6.97 -1.43 9.21
CA ALA A 121 6.60 -0.40 8.25
C ALA A 121 7.32 0.94 8.49
N ALA A 122 7.61 1.26 9.76
CA ALA A 122 8.37 2.46 10.15
C ALA A 122 9.82 2.48 9.60
N SER A 123 10.34 1.35 9.12
CA SER A 123 11.63 1.31 8.41
C SER A 123 11.59 1.99 7.04
N PHE A 124 10.42 2.02 6.39
CA PHE A 124 10.22 2.44 4.99
C PHE A 124 11.21 1.77 4.02
N ASN A 125 11.50 0.48 4.24
CA ASN A 125 12.44 -0.30 3.46
C ASN A 125 11.75 -1.48 2.78
N ALA A 126 11.34 -1.28 1.53
CA ALA A 126 10.59 -2.28 0.75
C ALA A 126 11.32 -3.61 0.57
N SER A 127 12.65 -3.57 0.42
CA SER A 127 13.48 -4.77 0.32
C SER A 127 13.54 -5.55 1.64
N LEU A 128 13.57 -4.83 2.77
CA LEU A 128 13.54 -5.43 4.09
C LEU A 128 12.20 -6.15 4.34
N TRP A 129 11.08 -5.57 3.93
CA TRP A 129 9.75 -6.20 4.06
C TRP A 129 9.65 -7.51 3.28
N GLN A 130 10.24 -7.55 2.08
CA GLN A 130 10.32 -8.78 1.29
C GLN A 130 11.20 -9.83 1.97
N ALA A 131 12.37 -9.44 2.48
CA ALA A 131 13.30 -10.35 3.18
C ALA A 131 12.66 -11.01 4.41
N ILE A 132 11.81 -10.28 5.15
CA ILE A 132 11.03 -10.86 6.26
C ILE A 132 10.12 -11.98 5.73
N GLY A 133 9.35 -11.74 4.66
CA GLY A 133 8.50 -12.76 4.06
C GLY A 133 9.29 -13.98 3.56
N GLU A 134 10.49 -13.77 3.02
CA GLU A 134 11.38 -14.85 2.57
C GLU A 134 11.86 -15.75 3.72
N VAL A 135 12.22 -15.16 4.86
CA VAL A 135 12.58 -15.90 6.08
C VAL A 135 11.37 -16.62 6.65
N VAL A 136 10.25 -15.92 6.83
CA VAL A 136 9.01 -16.50 7.39
C VAL A 136 8.54 -17.69 6.57
N SER A 137 8.54 -17.58 5.23
CA SER A 137 8.18 -18.71 4.35
C SER A 137 9.17 -19.86 4.42
N HIS A 138 10.46 -19.58 4.69
CA HIS A 138 11.49 -20.60 4.83
C HIS A 138 11.24 -21.44 6.08
N GLU A 139 11.01 -20.78 7.21
CA GLU A 139 10.73 -21.45 8.49
C GLU A 139 9.37 -22.16 8.44
N ALA A 140 8.34 -21.52 7.88
CA ALA A 140 7.02 -22.11 7.67
C ALA A 140 7.09 -23.42 6.87
N ARG A 141 7.88 -23.43 5.79
CA ARG A 141 8.03 -24.61 4.92
C ARG A 141 8.82 -25.71 5.62
N ALA A 142 9.84 -25.36 6.41
CA ALA A 142 10.56 -26.31 7.27
C ALA A 142 9.63 -26.97 8.30
N MET A 143 8.80 -26.17 8.96
CA MET A 143 7.81 -26.65 9.93
C MET A 143 6.74 -27.53 9.28
N TYR A 144 6.28 -27.20 8.08
CA TYR A 144 5.37 -28.06 7.31
C TYR A 144 5.99 -29.42 6.98
N ASN A 145 7.23 -29.44 6.49
CA ASN A 145 7.94 -30.68 6.19
C ASN A 145 8.15 -31.54 7.45
N GLY A 146 8.31 -30.89 8.61
CA GLY A 146 8.33 -31.53 9.92
C GLY A 146 6.97 -31.95 10.47
N GLY A 147 5.88 -31.70 9.75
CA GLY A 147 4.52 -32.10 10.12
C GLY A 147 3.85 -31.24 11.19
N VAL A 148 4.42 -30.07 11.52
CA VAL A 148 3.92 -29.18 12.60
C VAL A 148 3.42 -27.82 12.11
N GLY A 149 3.42 -27.57 10.80
CA GLY A 149 2.91 -26.33 10.19
C GLY A 149 2.02 -26.59 8.97
N GLY A 150 1.20 -25.59 8.60
CA GLY A 150 0.48 -25.52 7.34
C GLY A 150 1.27 -24.80 6.23
N LEU A 151 0.69 -24.67 5.04
CA LEU A 151 1.26 -23.93 3.91
C LEU A 151 0.44 -22.73 3.45
N THR A 152 -0.64 -22.41 4.15
CA THR A 152 -1.55 -21.32 3.82
C THR A 152 -1.62 -20.40 5.03
N TYR A 153 -1.18 -19.16 4.84
CA TYR A 153 -1.00 -18.20 5.91
C TYR A 153 -1.94 -17.03 5.74
N TRP A 154 -2.70 -16.71 6.78
CA TRP A 154 -3.65 -15.60 6.81
C TRP A 154 -2.95 -14.26 7.04
N SER A 155 -1.98 -13.96 6.17
CA SER A 155 -1.13 -12.77 6.23
C SER A 155 -0.82 -12.26 4.82
N PRO A 156 -0.61 -10.95 4.64
CA PRO A 156 -0.58 -9.89 5.67
C PRO A 156 -1.95 -9.24 5.97
N ASN A 157 -2.04 -8.53 7.11
CA ASN A 157 -3.10 -7.55 7.34
C ASN A 157 -2.73 -6.23 6.63
N VAL A 158 -3.60 -5.80 5.71
CA VAL A 158 -3.37 -4.65 4.80
C VAL A 158 -4.50 -3.62 4.90
N ASN A 159 -5.25 -3.66 5.99
CA ASN A 159 -6.22 -2.63 6.32
C ASN A 159 -5.51 -1.30 6.64
N ILE A 160 -6.22 -0.20 6.41
CA ILE A 160 -5.71 1.13 6.70
C ILE A 160 -5.90 1.42 8.20
N LEU A 161 -4.85 1.90 8.87
CA LEU A 161 -4.95 2.48 10.21
C LEU A 161 -5.69 3.82 10.12
N ARG A 162 -7.02 3.76 10.03
CA ARG A 162 -7.87 4.94 9.85
C ARG A 162 -8.14 5.67 11.17
N ASP A 163 -8.42 4.92 12.23
CA ASP A 163 -8.66 5.47 13.57
C ASP A 163 -7.54 5.07 14.51
N PRO A 164 -6.92 6.04 15.22
CA PRO A 164 -5.80 5.76 16.10
C PRO A 164 -6.15 4.83 17.27
N ARG A 165 -7.44 4.66 17.61
CA ARG A 165 -7.87 3.82 18.72
C ARG A 165 -8.00 2.33 18.39
N TRP A 166 -7.95 1.96 17.11
CA TRP A 166 -8.20 0.59 16.67
C TRP A 166 -7.23 -0.39 17.32
N GLY A 167 -7.74 -1.41 18.03
CA GLY A 167 -6.93 -2.36 18.80
C GLY A 167 -5.99 -3.22 17.95
N ARG A 168 -6.29 -3.35 16.65
CA ARG A 168 -5.47 -4.08 15.68
C ARG A 168 -4.62 -3.16 14.80
N SER A 169 -4.54 -1.86 15.13
CA SER A 169 -3.68 -0.91 14.41
C SER A 169 -2.22 -1.37 14.35
N GLN A 170 -1.78 -2.11 15.37
CA GLN A 170 -0.44 -2.72 15.43
C GLN A 170 -0.16 -3.65 14.25
N GLU A 171 -1.19 -4.35 13.75
CA GLU A 171 -1.06 -5.37 12.70
C GLU A 171 -0.91 -4.79 11.30
N THR A 172 -1.06 -3.47 11.14
CA THR A 172 -1.09 -2.85 9.82
C THR A 172 0.15 -2.02 9.51
N PRO A 173 0.46 -1.78 8.22
CA PRO A 173 1.57 -0.92 7.80
C PRO A 173 1.35 0.59 8.03
N GLY A 174 0.25 1.00 8.66
CA GLY A 174 -0.04 2.40 8.96
C GLY A 174 -1.25 2.97 8.22
N GLU A 175 -1.30 4.29 8.09
CA GLU A 175 -2.50 5.02 7.63
C GLU A 175 -2.50 5.37 6.13
N ASP A 176 -1.38 5.12 5.44
CA ASP A 176 -1.19 5.50 4.03
C ASP A 176 -1.49 4.33 3.07
N PRO A 177 -2.30 4.54 2.01
CA PRO A 177 -2.59 3.48 1.05
C PRO A 177 -1.39 3.01 0.22
N LEU A 178 -0.46 3.91 -0.14
CA LEU A 178 0.72 3.55 -0.93
C LEU A 178 1.67 2.69 -0.10
N ILE A 179 1.96 3.08 1.14
CA ILE A 179 2.82 2.30 2.03
C ILE A 179 2.24 0.91 2.27
N THR A 180 0.92 0.85 2.50
CA THR A 180 0.21 -0.39 2.84
C THR A 180 0.18 -1.33 1.65
N GLY A 181 -0.11 -0.81 0.44
CA GLY A 181 -0.03 -1.58 -0.80
C GLY A 181 1.39 -2.08 -1.09
N ARG A 182 2.41 -1.23 -0.97
CA ARG A 182 3.80 -1.62 -1.23
C ARG A 182 4.31 -2.64 -0.21
N TYR A 183 3.95 -2.51 1.07
CA TYR A 183 4.21 -3.54 2.08
C TYR A 183 3.55 -4.86 1.71
N ALA A 184 2.25 -4.83 1.37
CA ALA A 184 1.49 -6.01 0.97
C ALA A 184 2.17 -6.76 -0.17
N ALA A 185 2.48 -6.06 -1.27
CA ALA A 185 3.13 -6.66 -2.44
C ALA A 185 4.49 -7.28 -2.09
N ARG A 186 5.33 -6.57 -1.33
CA ARG A 186 6.68 -7.04 -0.97
C ARG A 186 6.65 -8.22 -0.01
N TYR A 187 5.83 -8.13 1.03
CA TYR A 187 5.69 -9.22 2.00
C TYR A 187 5.11 -10.48 1.33
N VAL A 188 4.09 -10.34 0.50
CA VAL A 188 3.49 -11.45 -0.27
C VAL A 188 4.50 -12.07 -1.23
N ARG A 189 5.28 -11.27 -1.98
CA ARG A 189 6.33 -11.80 -2.86
C ARG A 189 7.36 -12.62 -2.09
N GLY A 190 7.80 -12.12 -0.94
CA GLY A 190 8.73 -12.84 -0.08
C GLY A 190 8.12 -14.12 0.49
N LEU A 191 6.88 -14.05 0.98
CA LEU A 191 6.17 -15.18 1.56
C LEU A 191 5.92 -16.29 0.51
N GLN A 192 5.49 -15.92 -0.69
CA GLN A 192 5.17 -16.89 -1.73
C GLN A 192 6.40 -17.42 -2.49
N SER A 193 7.49 -16.63 -2.59
CA SER A 193 8.80 -17.00 -3.15
C SER A 193 8.74 -18.06 -4.25
N MET A 194 8.24 -17.67 -5.44
CA MET A 194 7.84 -18.63 -6.47
C MET A 194 9.00 -19.17 -7.30
N VAL A 195 8.95 -20.48 -7.62
CA VAL A 195 9.78 -21.11 -8.65
C VAL A 195 8.85 -21.59 -9.77
N GLY A 196 8.84 -20.87 -10.89
CA GLY A 196 7.82 -21.05 -11.93
C GLY A 196 6.41 -20.78 -11.35
N ASN A 197 5.47 -21.71 -11.55
CA ASN A 197 4.11 -21.61 -10.98
C ASN A 197 3.99 -22.16 -9.54
N ARG A 198 5.09 -22.59 -8.93
CA ARG A 198 5.11 -23.24 -7.62
C ARG A 198 5.22 -22.22 -6.50
N LEU A 199 4.36 -22.35 -5.49
CA LEU A 199 4.33 -21.53 -4.29
C LEU A 199 5.16 -22.20 -3.18
N LYS A 200 5.99 -21.42 -2.48
CA LYS A 200 6.69 -21.86 -1.27
C LYS A 200 5.73 -21.96 -0.09
N VAL A 201 4.93 -20.92 0.12
CA VAL A 201 3.69 -20.94 0.91
C VAL A 201 2.66 -20.04 0.21
N ALA A 202 1.39 -20.10 0.62
CA ALA A 202 0.32 -19.29 0.08
C ALA A 202 -0.03 -18.16 1.06
N ALA A 203 -0.05 -16.92 0.57
CA ALA A 203 -0.39 -15.74 1.35
C ALA A 203 -1.89 -15.39 1.22
N CYS A 204 -2.39 -14.58 2.15
CA CYS A 204 -3.77 -14.12 2.18
C CYS A 204 -3.87 -12.67 2.67
N CYS A 205 -4.22 -11.75 1.77
CA CYS A 205 -4.43 -10.36 2.17
C CYS A 205 -5.76 -10.20 2.91
N LYS A 206 -5.72 -9.62 4.11
CA LYS A 206 -6.89 -9.46 5.00
C LYS A 206 -6.98 -8.03 5.55
N HIS A 207 -8.17 -7.55 5.92
CA HIS A 207 -9.51 -8.14 5.80
C HIS A 207 -10.34 -7.29 4.83
N TYR A 208 -10.77 -7.88 3.72
CA TYR A 208 -11.40 -7.19 2.61
C TYR A 208 -12.91 -6.99 2.88
N THR A 209 -13.41 -5.77 3.08
CA THR A 209 -12.71 -4.46 3.09
C THR A 209 -13.32 -3.51 4.12
N ALA A 210 -12.69 -2.36 4.31
CA ALA A 210 -13.11 -1.30 5.23
C ALA A 210 -13.36 -1.80 6.67
N TYR A 211 -12.50 -2.72 7.11
CA TYR A 211 -12.45 -3.22 8.48
C TYR A 211 -11.35 -2.49 9.24
N ASP A 212 -11.75 -1.66 10.21
CA ASP A 212 -10.85 -0.87 11.07
C ASP A 212 -11.47 -0.52 12.43
N LEU A 213 -12.40 -1.37 12.90
CA LEU A 213 -13.08 -1.28 14.20
C LEU A 213 -13.35 -2.69 14.71
N ASP A 214 -12.94 -2.96 15.96
CA ASP A 214 -13.13 -4.25 16.61
C ASP A 214 -14.29 -4.23 17.60
N HIS A 215 -14.20 -3.39 18.63
CA HIS A 215 -15.20 -3.24 19.66
C HIS A 215 -15.08 -1.88 20.36
N TRP A 216 -15.91 -0.92 19.95
CA TRP A 216 -15.90 0.44 20.48
C TRP A 216 -17.31 0.98 20.72
N ASN A 217 -17.57 1.45 21.95
CA ASN A 217 -18.82 2.10 22.35
C ASN A 217 -20.10 1.33 21.93
N GLY A 218 -20.14 0.02 22.20
CA GLY A 218 -21.25 -0.86 21.86
C GLY A 218 -21.35 -1.26 20.38
N ASN A 219 -20.45 -0.77 19.52
CA ASN A 219 -20.30 -1.26 18.15
C ASN A 219 -19.30 -2.40 18.15
N ASP A 220 -19.68 -3.51 17.53
CA ASP A 220 -18.86 -4.70 17.41
C ASP A 220 -18.65 -5.05 15.92
N ARG A 221 -17.45 -5.52 15.59
CA ARG A 221 -17.00 -5.90 14.24
C ARG A 221 -17.91 -6.86 13.47
N PHE A 222 -18.63 -7.75 14.14
CA PHE A 222 -19.53 -8.71 13.50
C PHE A 222 -20.81 -8.08 12.99
N SER A 223 -21.21 -6.93 13.55
CA SER A 223 -22.47 -6.25 13.22
C SER A 223 -22.27 -4.85 12.63
N PHE A 224 -21.08 -4.29 12.75
CA PHE A 224 -20.77 -2.94 12.30
C PHE A 224 -21.04 -2.78 10.79
N ASN A 225 -21.74 -1.70 10.43
CA ASN A 225 -22.05 -1.36 9.05
C ASN A 225 -21.27 -0.11 8.65
N ALA A 226 -20.09 -0.33 8.07
CA ALA A 226 -19.23 0.72 7.57
C ALA A 226 -19.92 1.45 6.40
N LYS A 227 -20.25 2.73 6.60
CA LYS A 227 -20.81 3.61 5.57
C LYS A 227 -19.68 4.31 4.84
N VAL A 228 -19.27 3.78 3.70
CA VAL A 228 -18.09 4.23 2.95
C VAL A 228 -18.52 4.80 1.60
N SER A 229 -18.06 6.02 1.28
CA SER A 229 -18.31 6.62 -0.03
C SER A 229 -17.59 5.84 -1.14
N PRO A 230 -18.12 5.81 -2.37
CA PRO A 230 -17.39 5.22 -3.52
C PRO A 230 -16.01 5.83 -3.70
N GLN A 231 -15.88 7.13 -3.42
CA GLN A 231 -14.63 7.87 -3.44
C GLN A 231 -13.61 7.31 -2.45
N ASP A 232 -13.94 7.24 -1.15
CA ASP A 232 -13.00 6.73 -0.13
C ASP A 232 -12.67 5.25 -0.33
N LEU A 233 -13.64 4.47 -0.82
CA LEU A 233 -13.45 3.04 -1.10
C LEU A 233 -12.37 2.83 -2.17
N GLU A 234 -12.43 3.54 -3.30
CA GLU A 234 -11.44 3.45 -4.38
C GLU A 234 -10.15 4.21 -4.06
N ASP A 235 -10.21 5.33 -3.35
CA ASP A 235 -9.06 6.20 -3.05
C ASP A 235 -8.18 5.71 -1.90
N THR A 236 -8.72 4.86 -1.02
CA THR A 236 -8.04 4.45 0.22
C THR A 236 -8.20 2.97 0.52
N PHE A 237 -9.42 2.47 0.74
CA PHE A 237 -9.61 1.13 1.30
C PHE A 237 -9.27 0.00 0.32
N ASN A 238 -9.54 0.17 -0.97
CA ASN A 238 -9.28 -0.85 -1.99
C ASN A 238 -7.83 -0.85 -2.50
N VAL A 239 -7.10 0.26 -2.36
CA VAL A 239 -5.76 0.41 -2.93
C VAL A 239 -4.81 -0.70 -2.44
N PRO A 240 -4.71 -1.00 -1.12
CA PRO A 240 -3.79 -2.05 -0.67
C PRO A 240 -4.15 -3.45 -1.16
N PHE A 241 -5.45 -3.78 -1.25
CA PHE A 241 -5.90 -5.08 -1.75
C PHE A 241 -5.65 -5.24 -3.24
N LYS A 242 -5.92 -4.18 -4.02
CA LYS A 242 -5.60 -4.15 -5.45
C LYS A 242 -4.11 -4.36 -5.68
N THR A 243 -3.25 -3.61 -4.99
CA THR A 243 -1.79 -3.78 -5.08
C THR A 243 -1.33 -5.16 -4.62
N CYS A 244 -1.91 -5.69 -3.54
CA CYS A 244 -1.62 -7.05 -3.07
C CYS A 244 -1.91 -8.12 -4.13
N ILE A 245 -3.00 -7.95 -4.89
CA ILE A 245 -3.40 -8.89 -5.94
C ILE A 245 -2.56 -8.70 -7.20
N GLU A 246 -2.50 -7.48 -7.73
CA GLU A 246 -1.91 -7.19 -9.04
C GLU A 246 -0.38 -7.22 -9.00
N GLU A 247 0.24 -6.64 -7.96
CA GLU A 247 1.70 -6.57 -7.84
C GLU A 247 2.27 -7.67 -6.95
N GLY A 248 1.55 -8.04 -5.87
CA GLY A 248 1.93 -9.11 -4.97
C GLY A 248 1.65 -10.51 -5.52
N GLU A 249 0.70 -10.64 -6.47
CA GLU A 249 0.21 -11.93 -6.99
C GLU A 249 -0.24 -12.88 -5.87
N VAL A 250 -0.92 -12.33 -4.86
CA VAL A 250 -1.38 -13.08 -3.67
C VAL A 250 -2.24 -14.29 -4.06
N ALA A 251 -2.07 -15.40 -3.34
CA ALA A 251 -2.83 -16.61 -3.59
C ALA A 251 -4.30 -16.49 -3.18
N SER A 252 -4.62 -15.65 -2.19
CA SER A 252 -5.98 -15.53 -1.64
C SER A 252 -6.25 -14.17 -0.99
N VAL A 253 -7.53 -13.88 -0.77
CA VAL A 253 -8.02 -12.76 0.05
C VAL A 253 -9.03 -13.28 1.07
N MET A 254 -9.01 -12.68 2.26
CA MET A 254 -9.98 -12.94 3.33
C MET A 254 -10.99 -11.81 3.38
N CYS A 255 -12.28 -12.12 3.27
CA CYS A 255 -13.35 -11.14 3.47
C CYS A 255 -13.48 -10.77 4.96
N SER A 256 -13.92 -9.56 5.25
CA SER A 256 -14.07 -9.05 6.62
C SER A 256 -15.39 -9.50 7.28
N TYR A 257 -15.49 -9.28 8.60
CA TYR A 257 -16.73 -9.55 9.34
C TYR A 257 -17.82 -8.51 9.07
N ASN A 258 -17.44 -7.23 8.95
CA ASN A 258 -18.37 -6.12 8.91
C ASN A 258 -19.22 -6.09 7.64
N GLN A 259 -20.26 -5.27 7.68
CA GLN A 259 -20.95 -4.86 6.46
C GLN A 259 -20.29 -3.62 5.88
N VAL A 260 -20.35 -3.49 4.55
CA VAL A 260 -20.05 -2.24 3.84
C VAL A 260 -21.34 -1.81 3.14
N ASN A 261 -21.81 -0.61 3.44
CA ASN A 261 -23.01 -0.03 2.84
C ASN A 261 -24.26 -0.94 2.89
N GLY A 262 -24.41 -1.72 3.98
CA GLY A 262 -25.57 -2.60 4.21
C GLY A 262 -25.43 -4.03 3.69
N LYS A 263 -24.27 -4.42 3.16
CA LYS A 263 -24.01 -5.79 2.70
C LYS A 263 -22.82 -6.40 3.47
N PRO A 264 -22.93 -7.62 4.02
CA PRO A 264 -21.79 -8.34 4.56
C PRO A 264 -20.75 -8.58 3.47
N THR A 265 -19.47 -8.29 3.72
CA THR A 265 -18.44 -8.34 2.66
C THR A 265 -18.23 -9.75 2.09
N CYS A 266 -18.34 -10.79 2.93
CA CYS A 266 -18.29 -12.19 2.50
C CYS A 266 -19.47 -12.63 1.62
N ALA A 267 -20.56 -11.86 1.58
CA ALA A 267 -21.76 -12.15 0.82
C ALA A 267 -22.04 -11.14 -0.31
N ASP A 268 -21.14 -10.17 -0.54
CA ASP A 268 -21.35 -9.12 -1.53
C ASP A 268 -20.76 -9.51 -2.91
N PRO A 269 -21.60 -9.82 -3.92
CA PRO A 269 -21.10 -10.16 -5.25
C PRO A 269 -20.41 -8.97 -5.95
N ASP A 270 -20.72 -7.73 -5.58
CA ASP A 270 -20.06 -6.56 -6.18
C ASP A 270 -18.59 -6.52 -5.76
N LEU A 271 -18.30 -6.79 -4.49
CA LEU A 271 -16.94 -6.83 -3.97
C LEU A 271 -16.21 -8.11 -4.42
N LEU A 272 -16.79 -9.29 -4.22
CA LEU A 272 -16.07 -10.55 -4.43
C LEU A 272 -16.05 -11.02 -5.89
N ARG A 273 -17.20 -10.97 -6.58
CA ARG A 273 -17.31 -11.45 -7.97
C ARG A 273 -16.91 -10.37 -8.96
N ASN A 274 -17.44 -9.16 -8.83
CA ASN A 274 -17.22 -8.12 -9.83
C ASN A 274 -15.84 -7.46 -9.65
N THR A 275 -15.47 -7.07 -8.43
CA THR A 275 -14.16 -6.44 -8.17
C THR A 275 -13.02 -7.45 -8.07
N VAL A 276 -12.99 -8.31 -7.03
CA VAL A 276 -11.83 -9.19 -6.78
C VAL A 276 -11.61 -10.20 -7.92
N ARG A 277 -12.66 -10.91 -8.35
CA ARG A 277 -12.55 -11.91 -9.44
C ARG A 277 -12.60 -11.30 -10.83
N GLY A 278 -13.50 -10.35 -11.07
CA GLY A 278 -13.72 -9.76 -12.39
C GLY A 278 -12.64 -8.75 -12.77
N GLN A 279 -12.49 -7.69 -11.97
CA GLN A 279 -11.57 -6.58 -12.27
C GLN A 279 -10.12 -6.94 -11.93
N TRP A 280 -9.86 -7.47 -10.73
CA TRP A 280 -8.51 -7.76 -10.24
C TRP A 280 -8.02 -9.18 -10.54
N ARG A 281 -8.88 -10.02 -11.12
CA ARG A 281 -8.56 -11.38 -11.63
C ARG A 281 -8.02 -12.36 -10.57
N LEU A 282 -8.33 -12.17 -9.29
CA LEU A 282 -8.00 -13.15 -8.25
C LEU A 282 -9.10 -14.22 -8.15
N SER A 283 -8.70 -15.49 -8.10
CA SER A 283 -9.64 -16.61 -8.17
C SER A 283 -10.01 -17.24 -6.81
N LEU A 284 -9.36 -16.93 -5.69
CA LEU A 284 -9.57 -17.63 -4.40
C LEU A 284 -9.99 -16.70 -3.25
N ASN A 285 -11.05 -17.08 -2.55
CA ASN A 285 -11.51 -16.49 -1.29
C ASN A 285 -11.50 -17.57 -0.19
N LEU A 286 -11.11 -17.21 1.03
CA LEU A 286 -11.09 -18.12 2.18
C LEU A 286 -12.16 -17.71 3.22
N ASP A 287 -12.78 -18.72 3.84
CA ASP A 287 -13.73 -18.58 4.96
C ASP A 287 -13.17 -19.29 6.20
N CYS A 288 -13.54 -18.83 7.39
CA CYS A 288 -13.15 -19.42 8.66
C CYS A 288 -14.34 -20.13 9.34
N GLY A 289 -14.13 -21.38 9.77
CA GLY A 289 -15.08 -22.10 10.58
C GLY A 289 -15.85 -23.22 9.86
N PRO A 290 -16.72 -23.93 10.60
CA PRO A 290 -17.34 -25.18 10.14
C PRO A 290 -18.65 -24.99 9.35
N TYR A 291 -19.14 -23.75 9.20
CA TYR A 291 -20.52 -23.48 8.78
C TYR A 291 -20.84 -24.06 7.39
N LEU A 292 -19.90 -23.94 6.44
CA LEU A 292 -20.04 -24.54 5.11
C LEU A 292 -20.17 -26.06 5.16
N ALA A 293 -19.42 -26.75 6.03
CA ALA A 293 -19.53 -28.20 6.15
C ALA A 293 -20.90 -28.66 6.67
N VAL A 294 -21.53 -27.86 7.53
CA VAL A 294 -22.82 -28.21 8.16
C VAL A 294 -24.02 -27.96 7.23
N TYR A 295 -24.03 -26.84 6.49
CA TYR A 295 -25.24 -26.37 5.81
C TYR A 295 -25.23 -26.46 4.29
N THR A 296 -24.08 -26.73 3.64
CA THR A 296 -24.00 -26.77 2.17
C THR A 296 -24.91 -27.82 1.55
N GLU A 297 -25.00 -29.02 2.13
CA GLU A 297 -25.90 -30.06 1.62
C GLU A 297 -27.37 -29.62 1.70
N GLY A 298 -27.77 -29.01 2.82
CA GLY A 298 -29.11 -28.46 2.97
C GLY A 298 -29.41 -27.38 1.93
N ALA A 299 -28.45 -26.50 1.64
CA ALA A 299 -28.59 -25.46 0.62
C ALA A 299 -28.79 -26.04 -0.79
N ILE A 300 -28.08 -27.12 -1.11
CA ILE A 300 -28.26 -27.86 -2.38
C ILE A 300 -29.65 -28.50 -2.45
N ARG A 301 -30.05 -29.20 -1.38
CA ARG A 301 -31.39 -29.83 -1.31
C ARG A 301 -32.53 -28.80 -1.44
N MET A 302 -32.32 -27.58 -0.96
CA MET A 302 -33.27 -26.46 -1.09
C MET A 302 -33.18 -25.72 -2.44
N GLY A 303 -32.31 -26.13 -3.36
CA GLY A 303 -32.10 -25.46 -4.66
C GLY A 303 -31.51 -24.05 -4.54
N LYS A 304 -30.88 -23.71 -3.41
CA LYS A 304 -30.21 -22.42 -3.18
C LYS A 304 -28.77 -22.40 -3.73
N LEU A 305 -28.20 -23.58 -3.96
CA LEU A 305 -26.86 -23.80 -4.47
C LEU A 305 -26.88 -25.05 -5.38
N SER A 306 -26.05 -25.09 -6.41
CA SER A 306 -25.81 -26.31 -7.20
C SER A 306 -24.52 -27.03 -6.77
N GLU A 307 -24.39 -28.31 -7.10
CA GLU A 307 -23.11 -29.01 -6.91
C GLU A 307 -21.99 -28.41 -7.78
N ASP A 308 -22.33 -27.79 -8.92
CA ASP A 308 -21.35 -27.10 -9.77
C ASP A 308 -20.77 -25.84 -9.11
N ASP A 309 -21.55 -25.14 -8.29
CA ASP A 309 -21.04 -24.03 -7.48
C ASP A 309 -20.00 -24.53 -6.46
N VAL A 310 -20.24 -25.71 -5.85
CA VAL A 310 -19.28 -26.38 -4.95
C VAL A 310 -18.02 -26.80 -5.72
N ASN A 311 -18.18 -27.38 -6.91
CA ASN A 311 -17.07 -27.76 -7.79
C ASN A 311 -16.21 -26.54 -8.16
N LEU A 312 -16.85 -25.40 -8.44
CA LEU A 312 -16.15 -24.15 -8.75
C LEU A 312 -15.33 -23.65 -7.56
N ALA A 313 -15.91 -23.65 -6.35
CA ALA A 313 -15.21 -23.25 -5.13
C ALA A 313 -13.99 -24.15 -4.86
N LEU A 314 -14.13 -25.46 -5.00
CA LEU A 314 -13.03 -26.42 -4.85
C LEU A 314 -11.96 -26.31 -5.91
N THR A 315 -12.33 -25.91 -7.14
CA THR A 315 -11.35 -25.69 -8.21
C THR A 315 -10.28 -24.70 -7.76
N TYR A 316 -10.66 -23.66 -7.03
CA TYR A 316 -9.75 -22.64 -6.55
C TYR A 316 -8.86 -23.12 -5.41
N THR A 317 -9.43 -23.77 -4.38
CA THR A 317 -8.66 -24.26 -3.23
C THR A 317 -7.68 -25.36 -3.65
N LEU A 318 -8.14 -26.34 -4.45
CA LEU A 318 -7.29 -27.42 -4.94
C LEU A 318 -6.21 -26.92 -5.90
N THR A 319 -6.47 -25.87 -6.69
CA THR A 319 -5.43 -25.23 -7.53
C THR A 319 -4.30 -24.68 -6.66
N VAL A 320 -4.60 -24.05 -5.53
CA VAL A 320 -3.56 -23.56 -4.61
C VAL A 320 -2.78 -24.70 -3.97
N GLN A 321 -3.43 -25.76 -3.48
CA GLN A 321 -2.73 -26.93 -2.94
C GLN A 321 -1.82 -27.61 -3.98
N MET A 322 -2.25 -27.67 -5.25
CA MET A 322 -1.43 -28.16 -6.36
C MET A 322 -0.21 -27.25 -6.59
N ARG A 323 -0.40 -25.92 -6.60
CA ARG A 323 0.70 -24.95 -6.71
C ARG A 323 1.68 -25.02 -5.53
N LEU A 324 1.22 -25.40 -4.34
CA LEU A 324 2.04 -25.61 -3.16
C LEU A 324 2.89 -26.90 -3.23
N GLY A 325 2.64 -27.76 -4.22
CA GLY A 325 3.35 -29.02 -4.43
C GLY A 325 2.92 -30.12 -3.47
N MET A 326 1.75 -30.01 -2.84
CA MET A 326 1.23 -31.01 -1.89
C MET A 326 0.94 -32.37 -2.54
N PHE A 327 0.87 -32.42 -3.87
CA PHE A 327 0.57 -33.61 -4.67
C PHE A 327 1.75 -34.07 -5.52
N ASP A 328 2.96 -33.54 -5.29
CA ASP A 328 4.11 -33.73 -6.19
C ASP A 328 5.27 -34.55 -5.58
N GLY A 329 5.11 -35.03 -4.34
CA GLY A 329 6.12 -35.83 -3.65
C GLY A 329 7.41 -35.07 -3.28
N PRO A 330 8.45 -35.80 -2.83
CA PRO A 330 9.66 -35.21 -2.24
C PRO A 330 10.63 -34.58 -3.26
N SER A 331 10.41 -34.74 -4.56
CA SER A 331 11.28 -34.16 -5.61
C SER A 331 11.09 -32.64 -5.80
N GLN A 332 10.27 -32.01 -4.96
CA GLN A 332 9.98 -30.57 -5.02
C GLN A 332 11.08 -29.72 -4.37
N PRO A 333 11.34 -28.49 -4.86
CA PRO A 333 12.53 -27.69 -4.52
C PRO A 333 12.67 -27.32 -3.04
N TYR A 334 11.57 -27.32 -2.29
CA TYR A 334 11.51 -26.98 -0.87
C TYR A 334 11.30 -28.19 0.04
N ALA A 335 11.45 -29.43 -0.46
CA ALA A 335 11.18 -30.65 0.33
C ALA A 335 12.21 -30.91 1.43
N ASN A 336 13.41 -30.35 1.28
CA ASN A 336 14.57 -30.65 2.12
C ASN A 336 14.77 -29.67 3.29
N LEU A 337 13.83 -28.73 3.47
CA LEU A 337 13.85 -27.81 4.61
C LEU A 337 13.40 -28.51 5.89
N GLY A 338 14.05 -28.24 7.02
CA GLY A 338 13.76 -28.87 8.31
C GLY A 338 14.27 -28.07 9.51
N PRO A 339 14.43 -28.69 10.69
CA PRO A 339 14.71 -27.98 11.96
C PRO A 339 15.92 -27.04 11.94
N ARG A 340 16.97 -27.39 11.19
CA ARG A 340 18.20 -26.57 11.06
C ARG A 340 17.99 -25.24 10.33
N ASP A 341 16.87 -25.12 9.61
CA ASP A 341 16.53 -23.97 8.78
C ASP A 341 15.63 -22.96 9.53
N VAL A 342 15.33 -23.22 10.81
CA VAL A 342 14.53 -22.37 11.70
C VAL A 342 15.43 -21.76 12.77
N CYS A 343 15.18 -20.50 13.15
CA CYS A 343 15.95 -19.80 14.19
C CYS A 343 17.46 -19.68 13.90
N THR A 344 17.83 -19.63 12.62
CA THR A 344 19.23 -19.48 12.20
C THR A 344 19.82 -18.16 12.71
N PRO A 345 21.15 -18.07 12.92
CA PRO A 345 21.77 -16.80 13.30
C PRO A 345 21.43 -15.64 12.34
N ALA A 346 21.34 -15.92 11.03
CA ALA A 346 20.96 -14.92 10.03
C ALA A 346 19.51 -14.44 10.19
N HIS A 347 18.57 -15.34 10.50
CA HIS A 347 17.17 -14.95 10.73
C HIS A 347 17.04 -14.09 12.00
N LYS A 348 17.75 -14.46 13.07
CA LYS A 348 17.77 -13.71 14.33
C LYS A 348 18.42 -12.33 14.17
N GLU A 349 19.50 -12.22 13.40
CA GLU A 349 20.12 -10.93 13.09
C GLU A 349 19.18 -10.07 12.22
N LEU A 350 18.47 -10.66 11.25
CA LEU A 350 17.47 -9.92 10.49
C LEU A 350 16.38 -9.35 11.40
N ALA A 351 15.88 -10.11 12.39
CA ALA A 351 14.90 -9.60 13.35
C ALA A 351 15.42 -8.39 14.16
N LEU A 352 16.69 -8.44 14.56
CA LEU A 352 17.37 -7.31 15.22
C LEU A 352 17.51 -6.11 14.29
N GLU A 353 17.90 -6.33 13.04
CA GLU A 353 18.06 -5.28 12.04
C GLU A 353 16.72 -4.60 11.68
N VAL A 354 15.64 -5.37 11.59
CA VAL A 354 14.30 -4.81 11.39
C VAL A 354 13.89 -3.92 12.56
N ALA A 355 14.18 -4.34 13.80
CA ALA A 355 13.91 -3.53 14.98
C ALA A 355 14.72 -2.22 14.98
N ARG A 356 16.03 -2.30 14.67
CA ARG A 356 16.92 -1.14 14.53
C ARG A 356 16.41 -0.12 13.50
N GLN A 357 15.97 -0.59 12.33
CA GLN A 357 15.46 0.28 11.27
C GLN A 357 14.05 0.82 11.54
N GLY A 358 13.23 0.10 12.31
CA GLY A 358 11.86 0.48 12.66
C GLY A 358 11.74 1.46 13.83
N ILE A 359 12.72 1.49 14.74
CA ILE A 359 12.72 2.43 15.88
C ILE A 359 12.78 3.89 15.37
N VAL A 360 11.89 4.72 15.91
CA VAL A 360 11.73 6.14 15.53
C VAL A 360 12.17 7.05 16.67
N LEU A 361 13.14 7.92 16.41
CA LEU A 361 13.51 9.00 17.33
C LEU A 361 12.54 10.17 17.12
N LEU A 362 11.61 10.38 18.04
CA LEU A 362 10.57 11.42 17.92
C LEU A 362 11.06 12.79 18.37
N LEU A 363 11.92 12.82 19.38
CA LEU A 363 12.45 14.04 19.97
C LEU A 363 13.87 13.81 20.46
N ASN A 364 14.77 14.77 20.23
CA ASN A 364 16.12 14.76 20.79
C ASN A 364 16.60 16.19 21.06
N ARG A 365 16.44 16.65 22.30
CA ARG A 365 16.84 17.99 22.72
C ARG A 365 18.34 18.03 22.99
N ARG A 366 19.00 19.09 22.48
CA ARG A 366 20.42 19.37 22.73
C ARG A 366 21.34 18.18 22.41
N SER A 367 20.92 17.31 21.49
CA SER A 367 21.62 16.07 21.15
C SER A 367 21.95 15.20 22.38
N SER A 368 20.99 15.10 23.31
CA SER A 368 21.15 14.35 24.57
C SER A 368 21.24 12.84 24.36
N ALA A 369 20.63 12.33 23.29
CA ALA A 369 20.89 11.00 22.75
C ALA A 369 21.82 11.11 21.52
N PRO A 370 22.76 10.18 21.32
CA PRO A 370 22.95 8.96 22.11
C PRO A 370 23.60 9.18 23.49
N LEU A 371 23.26 8.31 24.44
CA LEU A 371 23.91 8.22 25.74
C LEU A 371 25.35 7.73 25.57
N SER A 372 26.28 8.38 26.27
CA SER A 372 27.67 7.96 26.37
C SER A 372 27.87 6.90 27.45
N THR A 373 28.53 5.79 27.11
CA THR A 373 28.92 4.74 28.07
C THR A 373 29.98 5.20 29.07
N SER A 374 30.76 6.24 28.74
CA SER A 374 31.78 6.79 29.66
C SER A 374 31.18 7.76 30.68
N ARG A 375 30.17 8.54 30.29
CA ARG A 375 29.48 9.53 31.16
C ARG A 375 28.29 8.95 31.91
N HIS A 376 27.54 8.02 31.30
CA HIS A 376 26.33 7.44 31.88
C HIS A 376 26.61 5.98 32.27
N ARG A 377 27.41 5.78 33.32
CA ARG A 377 27.85 4.44 33.75
C ARG A 377 26.75 3.69 34.49
N THR A 378 25.86 4.44 35.15
CA THR A 378 24.67 3.92 35.82
C THR A 378 23.41 4.47 35.15
N VAL A 379 22.51 3.60 34.73
CA VAL A 379 21.24 3.97 34.10
C VAL A 379 20.07 3.44 34.93
N ALA A 380 19.16 4.32 35.33
CA ALA A 380 17.88 3.90 35.89
C ALA A 380 16.97 3.44 34.75
N VAL A 381 16.52 2.18 34.78
CA VAL A 381 15.60 1.62 33.78
C VAL A 381 14.25 1.42 34.45
N ILE A 382 13.26 2.23 34.08
CA ILE A 382 12.02 2.36 34.83
C ILE A 382 10.80 2.19 33.94
N GLY A 383 9.78 1.47 34.41
CA GLY A 383 8.46 1.44 33.76
C GLY A 383 7.91 0.03 33.55
N PRO A 384 6.61 -0.11 33.28
CA PRO A 384 5.97 -1.42 33.17
C PRO A 384 6.50 -2.26 32.01
N ASN A 385 7.04 -1.61 30.97
CA ASN A 385 7.62 -2.28 29.80
C ASN A 385 9.16 -2.39 29.87
N SER A 386 9.78 -2.03 31.00
CA SER A 386 11.25 -1.98 31.13
C SER A 386 11.94 -3.34 31.10
N ASP A 387 11.27 -4.40 31.54
CA ASP A 387 11.75 -5.79 31.50
C ASP A 387 10.78 -6.68 30.73
N ALA A 388 10.21 -6.15 29.65
CA ALA A 388 9.20 -6.84 28.87
C ALA A 388 9.79 -7.94 27.98
N THR A 389 9.06 -9.05 27.85
CA THR A 389 9.27 -10.11 26.86
C THR A 389 8.10 -10.16 25.89
N GLU A 390 6.94 -10.67 26.33
CA GLU A 390 5.74 -10.88 25.50
C GLU A 390 5.19 -9.57 24.91
N THR A 391 5.24 -8.45 25.65
CA THR A 391 4.80 -7.16 25.09
C THR A 391 5.55 -6.80 23.81
N MET A 392 6.84 -7.15 23.68
CA MET A 392 7.64 -6.76 22.52
C MET A 392 7.17 -7.40 21.20
N ILE A 393 6.45 -8.52 21.26
CA ILE A 393 6.04 -9.27 20.05
C ILE A 393 4.59 -8.97 19.64
N GLY A 394 3.81 -8.25 20.45
CA GLY A 394 2.42 -7.92 20.10
C GLY A 394 1.50 -9.15 20.03
N ASN A 395 0.54 -9.15 19.10
CA ASN A 395 -0.34 -10.29 18.84
C ASN A 395 0.05 -11.07 17.57
N TYR A 396 -0.64 -12.18 17.30
CA TYR A 396 -0.38 -13.06 16.16
C TYR A 396 1.09 -13.50 16.06
N ALA A 397 1.66 -13.82 17.22
CA ALA A 397 3.05 -14.23 17.37
C ALA A 397 3.18 -15.73 17.69
N GLY A 398 4.34 -16.31 17.35
CA GLY A 398 4.73 -17.67 17.71
C GLY A 398 5.51 -17.72 19.02
N VAL A 399 6.19 -18.84 19.27
CA VAL A 399 7.21 -18.93 20.32
C VAL A 399 8.53 -18.39 19.76
N PRO A 400 9.08 -17.27 20.26
CA PRO A 400 10.30 -16.71 19.69
C PRO A 400 11.52 -17.58 19.94
N CYS A 401 12.54 -17.46 19.08
CA CYS A 401 13.82 -18.17 19.25
C CYS A 401 14.61 -17.77 20.51
N GLY A 402 14.19 -16.69 21.19
CA GLY A 402 14.81 -16.13 22.38
C GLY A 402 14.46 -14.65 22.51
N TYR A 403 14.51 -14.11 23.72
CA TYR A 403 14.23 -12.69 23.98
C TYR A 403 15.50 -11.92 24.37
N THR A 404 15.47 -10.61 24.16
CA THR A 404 16.32 -9.67 24.89
C THR A 404 15.45 -8.51 25.35
N SER A 405 15.18 -8.41 26.65
CA SER A 405 14.35 -7.34 27.22
C SER A 405 15.07 -5.97 27.17
N PRO A 406 14.37 -4.83 27.27
CA PRO A 406 15.03 -3.52 27.33
C PRO A 406 16.03 -3.41 28.49
N LEU A 407 15.70 -3.97 29.65
CA LEU A 407 16.60 -4.06 30.80
C LEU A 407 17.88 -4.83 30.46
N GLU A 408 17.75 -6.03 29.88
CA GLU A 408 18.90 -6.84 29.47
C GLU A 408 19.74 -6.15 28.39
N GLY A 409 19.09 -5.51 27.41
CA GLY A 409 19.76 -4.77 26.34
C GLY A 409 20.58 -3.60 26.87
N ILE A 410 19.99 -2.76 27.73
CA ILE A 410 20.67 -1.61 28.34
C ILE A 410 21.78 -2.08 29.29
N GLY A 411 21.57 -3.19 30.00
CA GLY A 411 22.55 -3.81 30.90
C GLY A 411 23.86 -4.22 30.20
N ARG A 412 23.85 -4.40 28.87
CA ARG A 412 25.08 -4.66 28.09
C ARG A 412 25.98 -3.43 27.94
N TYR A 413 25.45 -2.22 28.16
CA TYR A 413 26.15 -0.95 27.94
C TYR A 413 26.48 -0.22 29.24
N ALA A 414 25.65 -0.37 30.28
CA ALA A 414 25.79 0.33 31.54
C ALA A 414 25.24 -0.50 32.71
N ARG A 415 25.67 -0.18 33.93
CA ARG A 415 25.08 -0.76 35.15
C ARG A 415 23.65 -0.26 35.28
N THR A 416 22.68 -1.15 35.49
CA THR A 416 21.26 -0.77 35.59
C THR A 416 20.78 -0.71 37.04
N ILE A 417 19.88 0.25 37.31
CA ILE A 417 19.03 0.25 38.50
C ILE A 417 17.59 0.12 38.00
N HIS A 418 16.99 -1.05 38.19
CA HIS A 418 15.67 -1.36 37.66
C HIS A 418 14.58 -1.09 38.68
N GLN A 419 13.48 -0.48 38.23
CA GLN A 419 12.23 -0.38 38.99
C GLN A 419 11.03 -0.42 38.03
N PRO A 420 10.01 -1.26 38.26
CA PRO A 420 8.87 -1.33 37.35
C PRO A 420 8.00 -0.06 37.39
N GLY A 421 7.96 0.65 38.52
CA GLY A 421 7.22 1.91 38.69
C GLY A 421 5.70 1.77 38.73
N CYS A 422 5.12 0.82 38.00
CA CYS A 422 3.74 0.37 38.06
C CYS A 422 3.72 -1.17 38.17
N SER A 423 2.63 -1.76 38.67
CA SER A 423 2.47 -3.23 38.73
C SER A 423 2.25 -3.87 37.37
N ASP A 424 1.66 -3.12 36.44
CA ASP A 424 1.29 -3.53 35.09
C ASP A 424 1.22 -2.29 34.17
N VAL A 425 0.95 -2.52 32.89
CA VAL A 425 0.79 -1.46 31.89
C VAL A 425 -0.43 -0.58 32.17
N ALA A 426 -1.52 -1.12 32.71
CA ALA A 426 -2.70 -0.31 33.06
C ALA A 426 -2.39 0.75 34.13
N CYS A 427 -1.38 0.51 34.97
CA CYS A 427 -0.85 1.44 35.97
C CYS A 427 -1.95 2.09 36.83
N SER A 428 -2.76 1.26 37.49
CA SER A 428 -3.92 1.69 38.28
C SER A 428 -3.58 2.34 39.62
N GLY A 429 -2.31 2.32 40.06
CA GLY A 429 -1.87 2.86 41.34
C GLY A 429 -0.42 3.35 41.34
N ASN A 430 -0.05 4.09 42.39
CA ASN A 430 1.23 4.80 42.49
C ASN A 430 2.17 4.27 43.59
N ARG A 431 1.86 3.11 44.19
CA ARG A 431 2.61 2.57 45.34
C ARG A 431 4.11 2.39 45.07
N MET A 432 4.49 2.12 43.83
CA MET A 432 5.88 1.86 43.43
C MET A 432 6.64 3.11 42.95
N PHE A 433 6.00 4.29 42.96
CA PHE A 433 6.62 5.53 42.44
C PHE A 433 7.82 5.95 43.30
N GLY A 434 7.74 5.78 44.63
CA GLY A 434 8.84 6.15 45.53
C GLY A 434 10.15 5.45 45.19
N ALA A 435 10.10 4.14 44.93
CA ALA A 435 11.28 3.36 44.54
C ALA A 435 11.81 3.77 43.16
N ALA A 436 10.92 4.01 42.18
CA ALA A 436 11.30 4.51 40.86
C ALA A 436 11.99 5.88 40.92
N ILE A 437 11.46 6.80 41.73
CA ILE A 437 12.05 8.12 41.98
C ILE A 437 13.44 7.98 42.61
N ALA A 438 13.58 7.13 43.64
CA ALA A 438 14.85 6.89 44.30
C ALA A 438 15.91 6.27 43.36
N ALA A 439 15.50 5.40 42.44
CA ALA A 439 16.38 4.85 41.42
C ALA A 439 16.91 5.93 40.46
N ALA A 440 16.02 6.82 39.97
CA ALA A 440 16.40 7.92 39.08
C ALA A 440 17.35 8.95 39.75
N GLN A 441 17.21 9.16 41.06
CA GLN A 441 18.13 10.03 41.82
C GLN A 441 19.54 9.45 41.95
N GLN A 442 19.71 8.13 41.82
CA GLN A 442 20.98 7.43 42.00
C GLN A 442 21.72 7.14 40.69
N ALA A 443 21.10 7.42 39.54
CA ALA A 443 21.64 7.11 38.22
C ALA A 443 22.16 8.35 37.48
N ASP A 444 23.12 8.12 36.58
CA ASP A 444 23.72 9.15 35.72
C ASP A 444 22.79 9.53 34.56
N ALA A 445 21.91 8.61 34.15
CA ALA A 445 20.85 8.83 33.18
C ALA A 445 19.61 7.99 33.53
N THR A 446 18.45 8.39 33.03
CA THR A 446 17.19 7.67 33.29
C THR A 446 16.51 7.32 31.97
N VAL A 447 16.11 6.05 31.83
CA VAL A 447 15.35 5.52 30.70
C VAL A 447 14.00 5.04 31.22
N LEU A 448 12.92 5.70 30.77
CA LEU A 448 11.54 5.36 31.09
C LEU A 448 10.96 4.54 29.94
N VAL A 449 10.60 3.28 30.15
CA VAL A 449 9.99 2.40 29.15
C VAL A 449 8.50 2.24 29.46
N MET A 450 7.69 3.01 28.74
CA MET A 450 6.25 3.19 28.93
C MET A 450 5.47 2.73 27.69
N GLY A 451 4.14 2.83 27.73
CA GLY A 451 3.30 2.62 26.55
C GLY A 451 2.13 1.70 26.81
N LEU A 452 1.88 0.80 25.86
CA LEU A 452 0.74 -0.12 25.81
C LEU A 452 1.21 -1.58 25.77
N ASP A 453 0.24 -2.49 25.84
CA ASP A 453 0.37 -3.92 25.60
C ASP A 453 -0.98 -4.50 25.13
N GLN A 454 -1.07 -5.82 25.06
CA GLN A 454 -2.29 -6.53 24.65
C GLN A 454 -3.45 -6.43 25.66
N SER A 455 -3.27 -5.81 26.83
CA SER A 455 -4.38 -5.45 27.73
C SER A 455 -5.07 -4.14 27.32
N MET A 456 -4.38 -3.30 26.52
CA MET A 456 -4.85 -1.98 26.11
C MET A 456 -5.26 -1.92 24.63
N GLU A 457 -4.61 -2.68 23.76
CA GLU A 457 -4.93 -2.71 22.32
C GLU A 457 -4.74 -4.13 21.76
N ARG A 458 -5.84 -4.77 21.36
CA ARG A 458 -5.79 -6.10 20.74
C ARG A 458 -7.02 -6.35 19.88
N GLU A 459 -7.02 -7.47 19.18
CA GLU A 459 -8.22 -8.00 18.55
C GLU A 459 -9.38 -8.10 19.54
N GLY A 460 -10.56 -7.60 19.15
CA GLY A 460 -11.75 -7.54 20.01
C GLY A 460 -11.70 -6.48 21.11
N PHE A 461 -10.70 -5.60 21.16
CA PHE A 461 -10.60 -4.55 22.17
C PHE A 461 -9.99 -3.26 21.59
N ASP A 462 -10.85 -2.28 21.28
CA ASP A 462 -10.42 -0.95 20.87
C ASP A 462 -10.20 -0.02 22.08
N ARG A 463 -9.29 0.93 21.91
CA ARG A 463 -9.02 1.96 22.90
C ARG A 463 -10.15 2.98 22.96
N SER A 464 -10.33 3.61 24.12
CA SER A 464 -11.22 4.76 24.30
C SER A 464 -10.48 6.11 24.25
N SER A 465 -9.17 6.11 24.49
CA SER A 465 -8.30 7.28 24.64
C SER A 465 -6.96 7.09 23.92
N LEU A 466 -6.29 8.18 23.58
CA LEU A 466 -4.93 8.23 23.06
C LEU A 466 -3.88 8.49 24.15
N LEU A 467 -4.28 8.78 25.38
CA LEU A 467 -3.34 9.00 26.48
C LEU A 467 -2.61 7.70 26.88
N LEU A 468 -1.49 7.85 27.60
CA LEU A 468 -0.88 6.71 28.28
C LEU A 468 -1.84 6.16 29.35
N PRO A 469 -1.86 4.82 29.59
CA PRO A 469 -2.78 4.22 30.54
C PRO A 469 -2.53 4.68 31.98
N GLY A 470 -3.64 4.83 32.72
CA GLY A 470 -3.63 5.06 34.17
C GLY A 470 -2.69 6.18 34.60
N LEU A 471 -1.82 5.89 35.55
CA LEU A 471 -0.91 6.86 36.16
C LEU A 471 0.48 6.93 35.49
N GLN A 472 0.68 6.31 34.31
CA GLN A 472 1.98 6.33 33.63
C GLN A 472 2.48 7.77 33.36
N GLN A 473 1.60 8.70 32.97
CA GLN A 473 1.98 10.11 32.77
C GLN A 473 2.52 10.75 34.07
N GLN A 474 1.88 10.47 35.20
CA GLN A 474 2.32 10.95 36.51
C GLN A 474 3.66 10.32 36.91
N LEU A 475 3.88 9.04 36.62
CA LEU A 475 5.16 8.36 36.85
C LEU A 475 6.27 9.06 36.06
N VAL A 476 6.07 9.26 34.76
CA VAL A 476 7.03 9.95 33.88
C VAL A 476 7.39 11.33 34.43
N SER A 477 6.39 12.16 34.74
CA SER A 477 6.64 13.51 35.28
C SER A 477 7.27 13.52 36.67
N SER A 478 7.04 12.51 37.49
CA SER A 478 7.63 12.42 38.84
C SER A 478 9.07 11.94 38.79
N VAL A 479 9.37 10.96 37.95
CA VAL A 479 10.73 10.48 37.73
C VAL A 479 11.58 11.54 37.03
N ALA A 480 11.08 12.16 35.95
CA ALA A 480 11.82 13.21 35.24
C ALA A 480 12.17 14.41 36.12
N ARG A 481 11.37 14.70 37.16
CA ARG A 481 11.69 15.72 38.19
C ARG A 481 12.85 15.34 39.10
N ALA A 482 13.05 14.05 39.33
CA ALA A 482 14.02 13.52 40.26
C ALA A 482 15.33 13.08 39.59
N SER A 483 15.30 12.83 38.27
CA SER A 483 16.46 12.49 37.46
C SER A 483 17.55 13.57 37.53
N ARG A 484 18.80 13.14 37.75
CA ARG A 484 19.97 14.04 37.76
C ARG A 484 20.54 14.31 36.37
N GLY A 485 20.43 13.34 35.48
CA GLY A 485 20.95 13.41 34.12
C GLY A 485 19.85 13.35 33.05
N PRO A 486 20.22 13.06 31.78
CA PRO A 486 19.25 13.02 30.69
C PRO A 486 18.17 11.97 30.97
N THR A 487 16.92 12.35 30.73
CA THR A 487 15.75 11.47 30.85
C THR A 487 15.23 11.15 29.45
N VAL A 488 15.27 9.88 29.09
CA VAL A 488 14.80 9.37 27.79
C VAL A 488 13.51 8.59 28.00
N LEU A 489 12.47 8.94 27.25
CA LEU A 489 11.20 8.20 27.24
C LEU A 489 11.17 7.26 26.02
N VAL A 490 11.11 5.96 26.26
CA VAL A 490 10.88 4.93 25.26
C VAL A 490 9.42 4.49 25.33
N LEU A 491 8.73 4.54 24.20
CA LEU A 491 7.32 4.18 24.06
C LEU A 491 7.22 2.88 23.27
N MET A 492 6.68 1.84 23.91
CA MET A 492 6.27 0.60 23.26
C MET A 492 4.76 0.59 23.09
N SER A 493 4.29 0.70 21.85
CA SER A 493 2.87 0.66 21.49
C SER A 493 2.74 0.42 20.00
N GLY A 494 1.68 -0.26 19.57
CA GLY A 494 1.32 -0.32 18.16
C GLY A 494 0.65 0.98 17.71
N GLY A 495 -0.46 1.35 18.35
CA GLY A 495 -1.16 2.60 18.05
C GLY A 495 -0.43 3.86 18.54
N PRO A 496 -0.80 5.03 17.99
CA PRO A 496 -0.21 6.31 18.39
C PRO A 496 -0.70 6.75 19.78
N LEU A 497 0.07 7.61 20.43
CA LEU A 497 -0.19 8.12 21.79
C LEU A 497 -0.13 9.65 21.85
N ASP A 498 -1.03 10.28 22.60
CA ASP A 498 -0.87 11.69 22.96
C ASP A 498 0.13 11.83 24.11
N VAL A 499 1.38 12.10 23.72
CA VAL A 499 2.49 12.39 24.63
C VAL A 499 2.85 13.86 24.68
N SER A 500 1.90 14.76 24.38
CA SER A 500 2.13 16.22 24.41
C SER A 500 2.69 16.68 25.76
N PHE A 501 2.27 16.07 26.87
CA PHE A 501 2.79 16.35 28.21
C PHE A 501 4.31 16.12 28.30
N ALA A 502 4.83 15.03 27.74
CA ALA A 502 6.25 14.70 27.73
C ALA A 502 7.01 15.47 26.63
N LYS A 503 6.37 15.63 25.46
CA LYS A 503 6.91 16.44 24.36
C LYS A 503 7.17 17.87 24.82
N ASN A 504 6.31 18.45 25.67
CA ASN A 504 6.46 19.85 26.13
C ASN A 504 7.26 19.99 27.44
N ASP A 505 7.62 18.89 28.10
CA ASP A 505 8.43 18.93 29.33
C ASP A 505 9.92 19.05 28.99
N PRO A 506 10.61 20.16 29.37
CA PRO A 506 12.02 20.36 29.05
C PRO A 506 12.96 19.37 29.76
N ARG A 507 12.48 18.67 30.80
CA ARG A 507 13.25 17.62 31.51
C ARG A 507 13.35 16.33 30.70
N ILE A 508 12.40 16.09 29.79
CA ILE A 508 12.47 14.97 28.85
C ILE A 508 13.42 15.34 27.72
N SER A 509 14.58 14.70 27.73
CA SER A 509 15.68 14.99 26.82
C SER A 509 15.49 14.33 25.45
N ALA A 510 14.90 13.14 25.42
CA ALA A 510 14.58 12.45 24.17
C ALA A 510 13.32 11.58 24.31
N ILE A 511 12.63 11.36 23.19
CA ILE A 511 11.48 10.46 23.06
C ILE A 511 11.75 9.52 21.89
N ILE A 512 11.64 8.22 22.14
CA ILE A 512 11.81 7.14 21.17
C ILE A 512 10.50 6.35 21.12
N TRP A 513 9.99 6.07 19.93
CA TRP A 513 8.93 5.09 19.73
C TRP A 513 9.53 3.82 19.14
N ALA A 514 9.36 2.71 19.84
CA ALA A 514 9.92 1.41 19.49
C ALA A 514 8.87 0.46 18.90
N GLY A 515 7.62 0.89 18.80
CA GLY A 515 6.53 0.02 18.36
C GLY A 515 6.39 -1.21 19.27
N TYR A 516 6.21 -2.38 18.66
CA TYR A 516 6.46 -3.68 19.28
C TYR A 516 7.68 -4.31 18.58
N PRO A 517 8.89 -4.18 19.17
CA PRO A 517 10.17 -4.35 18.48
C PRO A 517 10.64 -5.80 18.29
N GLY A 518 9.79 -6.79 18.55
CA GLY A 518 10.07 -8.20 18.30
C GLY A 518 11.06 -8.81 19.30
N GLN A 519 11.55 -10.00 18.95
CA GLN A 519 12.31 -10.86 19.88
C GLN A 519 13.63 -10.23 20.38
N ALA A 520 14.27 -9.41 19.54
CA ALA A 520 15.53 -8.75 19.84
C ALA A 520 15.34 -7.25 20.19
N GLY A 521 14.11 -6.86 20.54
CA GLY A 521 13.73 -5.46 20.66
C GLY A 521 14.50 -4.68 21.72
N GLY A 522 14.80 -5.29 22.87
CA GLY A 522 15.60 -4.64 23.90
C GLY A 522 17.05 -4.36 23.47
N ALA A 523 17.64 -5.25 22.66
CA ALA A 523 18.96 -5.01 22.06
C ALA A 523 18.91 -3.84 21.06
N ALA A 524 17.88 -3.77 20.22
CA ALA A 524 17.70 -2.67 19.27
C ALA A 524 17.48 -1.32 19.98
N ILE A 525 16.65 -1.29 21.03
CA ILE A 525 16.43 -0.10 21.86
C ILE A 525 17.75 0.37 22.47
N ALA A 526 18.54 -0.54 23.04
CA ALA A 526 19.84 -0.21 23.62
C ALA A 526 20.83 0.30 22.56
N ASP A 527 20.90 -0.34 21.39
CA ASP A 527 21.77 0.08 20.29
C ASP A 527 21.47 1.51 19.82
N VAL A 528 20.19 1.89 19.77
CA VAL A 528 19.76 3.27 19.47
C VAL A 528 20.11 4.20 20.62
N LEU A 529 19.78 3.83 21.87
CA LEU A 529 20.03 4.66 23.06
C LEU A 529 21.51 5.04 23.20
N PHE A 530 22.42 4.10 22.94
CA PHE A 530 23.87 4.30 23.09
C PHE A 530 24.60 4.62 21.78
N GLY A 531 23.86 4.81 20.68
CA GLY A 531 24.43 5.30 19.42
C GLY A 531 25.24 4.26 18.63
N ARG A 532 25.12 2.97 18.97
CA ARG A 532 25.62 1.88 18.11
C ARG A 532 24.86 1.85 16.78
N THR A 533 23.58 2.22 16.82
CA THR A 533 22.75 2.40 15.63
C THR A 533 22.23 3.83 15.59
N ASN A 534 22.44 4.51 14.47
CA ASN A 534 21.79 5.78 14.17
C ASN A 534 20.32 5.52 13.76
N PRO A 535 19.31 5.99 14.51
CA PRO A 535 17.92 5.74 14.18
C PRO A 535 17.55 6.42 12.87
N GLY A 536 16.88 5.66 12.00
CA GLY A 536 16.38 6.15 10.72
C GLY A 536 14.90 5.89 10.49
N GLY A 537 14.19 5.29 11.45
CA GLY A 537 12.77 5.01 11.34
C GLY A 537 11.94 6.29 11.22
N LYS A 538 10.78 6.19 10.57
CA LYS A 538 9.81 7.27 10.38
C LYS A 538 8.42 6.78 10.78
N LEU A 539 7.55 7.65 11.30
CA LEU A 539 6.20 7.28 11.67
C LEU A 539 5.35 6.90 10.44
N PRO A 540 4.74 5.71 10.37
CA PRO A 540 3.80 5.37 9.31
C PRO A 540 2.35 5.79 9.62
N MET A 541 2.15 6.58 10.68
CA MET A 541 0.85 7.11 11.08
C MET A 541 0.99 8.49 11.74
N THR A 542 -0.11 9.25 11.77
CA THR A 542 -0.20 10.53 12.45
C THR A 542 -0.49 10.32 13.95
N TRP A 543 0.21 11.05 14.81
CA TRP A 543 -0.07 11.07 16.25
C TRP A 543 -0.96 12.27 16.57
N TYR A 544 -2.19 11.99 16.99
CA TYR A 544 -3.20 13.00 17.28
C TYR A 544 -3.21 13.40 18.75
N PRO A 545 -3.55 14.67 19.08
CA PRO A 545 -3.87 15.05 20.44
C PRO A 545 -5.19 14.41 20.89
N GLU A 546 -5.36 14.17 22.18
CA GLU A 546 -6.57 13.52 22.74
C GLU A 546 -7.86 14.25 22.35
N ASN A 547 -7.83 15.58 22.29
CA ASN A 547 -8.99 16.40 21.93
C ASN A 547 -9.47 16.22 20.49
N TYR A 548 -8.67 15.58 19.61
CA TYR A 548 -9.09 15.15 18.28
C TYR A 548 -10.32 14.22 18.35
N LEU A 549 -10.36 13.36 19.36
CA LEU A 549 -11.42 12.36 19.53
C LEU A 549 -12.80 12.99 19.75
N ASN A 550 -12.86 14.23 20.27
CA ASN A 550 -14.11 14.96 20.54
C ASN A 550 -14.95 15.19 19.28
N LYS A 551 -14.32 15.23 18.10
CA LYS A 551 -14.97 15.49 16.81
C LYS A 551 -14.76 14.37 15.79
N ALA A 552 -14.17 13.25 16.21
CA ALA A 552 -13.89 12.11 15.34
C ALA A 552 -14.43 10.80 15.95
N PRO A 553 -15.75 10.55 15.90
CA PRO A 553 -16.30 9.26 16.30
C PRO A 553 -15.67 8.11 15.50
N MET A 554 -15.36 7.01 16.17
CA MET A 554 -14.69 5.87 15.51
C MET A 554 -15.56 5.28 14.40
N THR A 555 -16.88 5.37 14.52
CA THR A 555 -17.85 4.88 13.54
C THR A 555 -17.93 5.72 12.25
N THR A 556 -17.38 6.93 12.22
CA THR A 556 -17.37 7.80 11.02
C THR A 556 -16.27 7.38 10.06
N MET A 557 -16.62 6.64 9.00
CA MET A 557 -15.67 6.11 8.03
C MET A 557 -15.10 7.14 7.04
N ALA A 558 -15.77 8.29 6.87
CA ALA A 558 -15.35 9.34 5.94
C ALA A 558 -13.93 9.81 6.25
N LEU A 559 -13.06 9.91 5.24
CA LEU A 559 -11.68 10.39 5.44
C LEU A 559 -11.59 11.91 5.31
N ARG A 560 -12.39 12.46 4.41
CA ARG A 560 -12.43 13.89 4.09
C ARG A 560 -13.11 14.69 5.20
N PRO A 561 -12.65 15.93 5.48
CA PRO A 561 -13.29 16.79 6.46
C PRO A 561 -14.70 17.18 6.00
N ASP A 562 -15.60 17.37 6.96
CA ASP A 562 -16.91 17.95 6.76
C ASP A 562 -17.03 19.17 7.68
N GLN A 563 -16.74 20.34 7.12
CA GLN A 563 -16.75 21.61 7.85
C GLN A 563 -18.14 21.98 8.35
N ALA A 564 -19.21 21.60 7.64
CA ALA A 564 -20.57 21.94 8.03
C ALA A 564 -20.97 21.25 9.35
N ASN A 565 -20.48 20.02 9.55
CA ASN A 565 -20.72 19.23 10.77
C ASN A 565 -19.56 19.25 11.77
N GLY A 566 -18.52 20.06 11.51
CA GLY A 566 -17.34 20.17 12.38
C GLY A 566 -16.42 18.96 12.40
N TYR A 567 -16.58 18.01 11.47
CA TYR A 567 -15.73 16.83 11.36
C TYR A 567 -14.37 17.20 10.72
N PRO A 568 -13.24 16.94 11.40
CA PRO A 568 -11.96 17.50 11.00
C PRO A 568 -11.23 16.72 9.89
N GLY A 569 -11.76 15.58 9.47
CA GLY A 569 -11.07 14.64 8.58
C GLY A 569 -10.09 13.72 9.32
N ARG A 570 -9.53 12.77 8.58
CA ARG A 570 -8.64 11.70 9.08
C ARG A 570 -7.39 11.59 8.22
N THR A 571 -6.37 10.98 8.82
CA THR A 571 -5.01 10.78 8.25
C THR A 571 -4.33 12.08 7.85
N TYR A 572 -3.03 12.02 7.60
CA TYR A 572 -2.26 13.17 7.11
C TYR A 572 -2.76 13.68 5.75
N ARG A 573 -3.50 12.87 4.98
CA ARG A 573 -4.00 13.22 3.65
C ARG A 573 -5.11 14.27 3.72
N PHE A 574 -5.94 14.25 4.76
CA PHE A 574 -7.14 15.10 4.82
C PHE A 574 -7.26 15.94 6.10
N TYR A 575 -6.67 15.49 7.22
CA TYR A 575 -6.67 16.25 8.46
C TYR A 575 -5.67 17.41 8.41
N LYS A 576 -6.15 18.62 8.72
CA LYS A 576 -5.35 19.87 8.74
C LYS A 576 -5.18 20.47 10.14
N GLY A 577 -5.64 19.77 11.17
CA GLY A 577 -5.57 20.27 12.54
C GLY A 577 -4.23 19.98 13.22
N PRO A 578 -4.11 20.31 14.52
CA PRO A 578 -2.89 20.06 15.30
C PRO A 578 -2.58 18.57 15.43
N VAL A 579 -1.29 18.23 15.38
CA VAL A 579 -0.76 16.88 15.60
C VAL A 579 0.33 16.90 16.67
N VAL A 580 0.50 15.81 17.41
CA VAL A 580 1.62 15.61 18.32
C VAL A 580 2.89 15.33 17.52
N PHE A 581 2.82 14.39 16.58
CA PHE A 581 3.86 14.12 15.58
C PHE A 581 3.18 13.79 14.24
N PRO A 582 3.62 14.37 13.11
CA PRO A 582 3.02 14.09 11.81
C PRO A 582 3.46 12.71 11.27
N PHE A 583 2.69 12.18 10.32
CA PHE A 583 3.11 11.08 9.46
C PHE A 583 4.47 11.39 8.82
N GLY A 584 5.35 10.39 8.72
CA GLY A 584 6.70 10.56 8.17
C GLY A 584 7.71 11.20 9.12
N HIS A 585 7.31 11.62 10.33
CA HIS A 585 8.22 12.19 11.32
C HIS A 585 9.22 11.17 11.87
N GLY A 586 10.45 11.60 12.09
CA GLY A 586 11.50 10.80 12.71
C GLY A 586 12.86 11.45 12.54
N LEU A 587 13.59 11.60 13.64
CA LEU A 587 14.90 12.25 13.69
C LEU A 587 16.02 11.22 13.48
N SER A 588 17.23 11.73 13.25
CA SER A 588 18.47 10.96 13.14
C SER A 588 19.54 11.63 14.02
N TYR A 589 20.60 10.89 14.35
CA TYR A 589 21.81 11.46 14.95
C TYR A 589 22.69 12.23 13.96
N THR A 590 22.31 12.25 12.67
CA THR A 590 22.92 13.07 11.65
C THR A 590 21.89 13.94 10.92
N THR A 591 22.38 14.89 10.13
CA THR A 591 21.56 15.82 9.35
C THR A 591 21.70 15.56 7.87
N TYR A 592 20.61 15.77 7.13
CA TYR A 592 20.55 15.56 5.69
C TYR A 592 20.06 16.81 4.99
N THR A 593 20.64 17.11 3.83
CA THR A 593 20.11 18.09 2.88
C THR A 593 19.64 17.36 1.63
N GLN A 594 18.46 17.73 1.14
CA GLN A 594 17.82 17.10 -0.02
C GLN A 594 17.53 18.13 -1.10
N THR A 595 17.79 17.77 -2.36
CA THR A 595 17.49 18.63 -3.52
C THR A 595 16.98 17.80 -4.69
N ILE A 596 15.96 18.28 -5.39
CA ILE A 596 15.53 17.71 -6.66
C ILE A 596 16.63 17.98 -7.69
N ALA A 597 17.31 16.92 -8.12
CA ALA A 597 18.38 17.00 -9.09
C ALA A 597 17.87 16.96 -10.52
N GLN A 598 16.81 16.18 -10.77
CA GLN A 598 16.17 16.05 -12.07
C GLN A 598 14.71 15.65 -11.85
N ALA A 599 13.79 16.40 -12.42
CA ALA A 599 12.39 16.03 -12.51
C ALA A 599 11.85 16.51 -13.86
N PRO A 600 10.96 15.74 -14.52
CA PRO A 600 10.28 16.23 -15.71
C PRO A 600 9.42 17.43 -15.34
N SER A 601 9.53 18.48 -16.14
CA SER A 601 8.76 19.71 -15.99
C SER A 601 7.41 19.64 -16.71
N GLU A 602 7.26 18.68 -17.62
CA GLU A 602 6.05 18.50 -18.40
C GLU A 602 5.73 17.00 -18.51
N LEU A 603 4.44 16.69 -18.51
CA LEU A 603 3.92 15.34 -18.66
C LEU A 603 2.71 15.37 -19.58
N LEU A 604 2.83 14.70 -20.72
CA LEU A 604 1.72 14.52 -21.64
C LEU A 604 1.01 13.20 -21.31
N VAL A 605 -0.31 13.28 -21.11
CA VAL A 605 -1.18 12.11 -20.87
C VAL A 605 -1.97 11.83 -22.16
N PRO A 606 -1.53 10.90 -23.01
CA PRO A 606 -2.18 10.62 -24.29
C PRO A 606 -3.52 9.89 -24.07
N LEU A 607 -4.54 10.24 -24.85
CA LEU A 607 -5.83 9.55 -24.84
C LEU A 607 -5.80 8.33 -25.78
N THR A 608 -6.38 7.20 -25.36
CA THR A 608 -6.31 5.92 -26.10
C THR A 608 -7.46 5.67 -27.07
N THR A 609 -8.57 6.42 -27.01
CA THR A 609 -9.74 6.19 -27.90
C THR A 609 -10.48 7.46 -28.30
N LEU A 610 -11.11 7.47 -29.49
CA LEU A 610 -11.98 8.56 -29.99
C LEU A 610 -13.29 8.72 -29.19
N ASN A 611 -13.73 7.68 -28.48
CA ASN A 611 -14.86 7.76 -27.53
C ASN A 611 -14.53 8.61 -26.29
N ALA A 612 -13.26 8.94 -26.05
CA ALA A 612 -12.78 9.82 -25.00
C ALA A 612 -13.09 11.32 -25.26
N MET A 613 -13.74 11.67 -26.37
CA MET A 613 -14.15 13.05 -26.71
C MET A 613 -15.61 13.38 -26.32
N LYS A 614 -16.35 12.43 -25.72
CA LYS A 614 -17.70 12.70 -25.17
C LYS A 614 -17.60 13.50 -23.87
N ASN A 615 -18.54 14.43 -23.62
CA ASN A 615 -18.61 15.32 -22.44
C ASN A 615 -18.39 14.63 -21.07
N SER A 616 -18.58 13.32 -20.95
CA SER A 616 -18.31 12.56 -19.71
C SER A 616 -16.82 12.28 -19.46
N THR A 617 -15.93 12.64 -20.39
CA THR A 617 -14.48 12.41 -20.27
C THR A 617 -13.73 13.65 -19.80
N THR A 618 -14.24 14.84 -20.09
CA THR A 618 -13.59 16.15 -19.83
C THR A 618 -14.45 17.08 -18.98
N SER A 619 -15.54 16.60 -18.40
CA SER A 619 -16.21 17.29 -17.30
C SER A 619 -15.14 17.62 -16.26
N THR A 620 -14.80 18.92 -16.14
CA THR A 620 -13.90 19.53 -15.16
C THR A 620 -12.40 19.22 -15.30
N ASN A 621 -11.74 19.56 -16.41
CA ASN A 621 -10.26 19.60 -16.54
C ASN A 621 -9.54 18.37 -15.95
N ALA A 622 -10.01 17.15 -16.22
CA ALA A 622 -9.40 15.92 -15.71
C ALA A 622 -9.63 14.76 -16.67
N ILE A 623 -8.66 13.86 -16.81
CA ILE A 623 -8.72 12.70 -17.72
C ILE A 623 -9.06 11.45 -16.93
N ARG A 624 -10.10 10.72 -17.33
CA ARG A 624 -10.39 9.40 -16.75
C ARG A 624 -9.23 8.44 -17.02
N VAL A 625 -8.74 7.77 -15.98
CA VAL A 625 -7.59 6.85 -16.06
C VAL A 625 -7.81 5.75 -17.10
N SER A 626 -9.03 5.24 -17.25
CA SER A 626 -9.36 4.22 -18.26
C SER A 626 -9.30 4.69 -19.70
N HIS A 627 -9.15 6.00 -19.96
CA HIS A 627 -9.06 6.57 -21.31
C HIS A 627 -7.62 6.94 -21.70
N THR A 628 -6.63 6.53 -20.91
CA THR A 628 -5.20 6.68 -21.24
C THR A 628 -4.48 5.34 -21.11
N ASN A 629 -3.23 5.25 -21.62
CA ASN A 629 -2.41 4.05 -21.51
C ASN A 629 -1.47 4.17 -20.30
N CYS A 630 -1.92 3.64 -19.15
CA CYS A 630 -1.21 3.75 -17.88
C CYS A 630 0.09 2.96 -17.79
N ASP A 631 0.26 1.92 -18.62
CA ASP A 631 1.45 1.07 -18.60
C ASP A 631 2.70 1.82 -19.10
N THR A 632 2.49 2.87 -19.89
CA THR A 632 3.56 3.69 -20.47
C THR A 632 3.79 5.02 -19.73
N LEU A 633 2.94 5.36 -18.76
CA LEU A 633 2.94 6.65 -18.10
C LEU A 633 3.64 6.59 -16.75
N SER A 634 4.96 6.68 -16.80
CA SER A 634 5.83 6.79 -15.64
C SER A 634 6.76 7.99 -15.75
N LEU A 635 7.04 8.63 -14.61
CA LEU A 635 8.02 9.70 -14.50
C LEU A 635 9.07 9.35 -13.44
N GLY A 636 10.33 9.68 -13.72
CA GLY A 636 11.44 9.48 -12.78
C GLY A 636 11.85 10.82 -12.17
N VAL A 637 11.81 10.92 -10.85
CA VAL A 637 12.34 12.07 -10.11
C VAL A 637 13.62 11.65 -9.41
N HIS A 638 14.71 12.34 -9.70
CA HIS A 638 15.99 12.15 -9.04
C HIS A 638 16.18 13.16 -7.91
N VAL A 639 16.46 12.64 -6.72
CA VAL A 639 16.72 13.43 -5.52
C VAL A 639 18.14 13.17 -5.06
N ASP A 640 18.91 14.24 -4.90
CA ASP A 640 20.21 14.19 -4.25
C ASP A 640 20.02 14.31 -2.73
N VAL A 641 20.61 13.37 -2.00
CA VAL A 641 20.60 13.30 -0.54
C VAL A 641 22.04 13.39 -0.06
N LYS A 642 22.39 14.48 0.63
CA LYS A 642 23.72 14.68 1.20
C LYS A 642 23.64 14.59 2.72
N ASN A 643 24.51 13.78 3.31
CA ASN A 643 24.68 13.71 4.76
C ASN A 643 25.65 14.82 5.18
N THR A 644 25.14 15.80 5.91
CA THR A 644 25.89 16.99 6.37
C THR A 644 26.22 16.95 7.85
N GLY A 645 25.74 15.94 8.57
CA GLY A 645 25.97 15.83 10.01
C GLY A 645 27.22 15.01 10.35
N PRO A 646 27.37 14.61 11.63
CA PRO A 646 28.64 14.11 12.15
C PRO A 646 28.83 12.59 12.03
N CYS A 647 27.83 11.85 11.58
CA CYS A 647 27.91 10.38 11.51
C CYS A 647 27.12 9.80 10.34
N ASP A 648 27.45 8.56 10.02
CA ASP A 648 26.78 7.80 8.97
C ASP A 648 25.33 7.52 9.39
N GLY A 649 24.45 7.38 8.41
CA GLY A 649 23.07 7.02 8.69
C GLY A 649 22.24 6.74 7.46
N SER A 650 21.08 6.15 7.69
CA SER A 650 20.10 5.85 6.66
C SER A 650 18.93 6.84 6.71
N HIS A 651 18.58 7.39 5.56
CA HIS A 651 17.52 8.37 5.42
C HIS A 651 16.41 7.87 4.48
N THR A 652 15.16 8.17 4.81
CA THR A 652 14.02 7.89 3.93
C THR A 652 13.66 9.17 3.16
N VAL A 653 13.78 9.13 1.84
CA VAL A 653 13.28 10.20 0.96
C VAL A 653 11.79 9.97 0.77
N PHE A 654 10.96 10.95 1.10
CA PHE A 654 9.54 10.95 0.81
C PHE A 654 9.26 11.88 -0.36
N MET A 655 8.50 11.41 -1.34
CA MET A 655 7.97 12.24 -2.41
C MET A 655 6.46 12.32 -2.27
N TYR A 656 5.96 13.53 -2.13
CA TYR A 656 4.54 13.82 -2.05
C TYR A 656 4.08 14.57 -3.31
N THR A 657 2.77 14.48 -3.56
CA THR A 657 2.08 15.36 -4.50
C THR A 657 0.99 16.15 -3.79
N THR A 658 0.83 17.40 -4.21
CA THR A 658 -0.39 18.19 -4.01
C THR A 658 -1.07 18.33 -5.37
N PRO A 659 -2.22 17.67 -5.60
CA PRO A 659 -2.92 17.74 -6.87
C PRO A 659 -3.54 19.12 -7.10
N PRO A 660 -3.88 19.48 -8.35
CA PRO A 660 -4.67 20.67 -8.65
C PRO A 660 -5.93 20.75 -7.79
N ALA A 661 -6.28 21.96 -7.37
CA ALA A 661 -7.43 22.22 -6.51
C ALA A 661 -8.71 21.60 -7.11
N SER A 662 -9.25 20.60 -6.43
CA SER A 662 -10.47 19.91 -6.83
C SER A 662 -11.24 19.45 -5.60
N LYS A 663 -12.58 19.36 -5.74
CA LYS A 663 -13.48 19.01 -4.63
C LYS A 663 -13.10 17.63 -4.09
N GLY A 664 -12.75 17.55 -2.81
CA GLY A 664 -12.39 16.29 -2.15
C GLY A 664 -10.98 15.78 -2.48
N ALA A 665 -10.11 16.58 -3.09
CA ALA A 665 -8.70 16.20 -3.23
C ALA A 665 -8.00 16.14 -1.86
N PRO A 666 -7.01 15.25 -1.68
CA PRO A 666 -6.16 15.25 -0.50
C PRO A 666 -5.35 16.55 -0.41
N ALA A 667 -5.03 16.98 0.82
CA ALA A 667 -4.14 18.11 1.08
C ALA A 667 -2.71 17.83 0.57
N LYS A 668 -2.26 16.60 0.72
CA LYS A 668 -1.08 16.02 0.10
C LYS A 668 -1.21 14.49 0.08
N GLN A 669 -0.48 13.82 -0.79
CA GLN A 669 -0.47 12.37 -0.89
C GLN A 669 0.94 11.85 -1.13
N LEU A 670 1.31 10.75 -0.48
CA LEU A 670 2.60 10.10 -0.72
C LEU A 670 2.51 9.37 -2.06
N ILE A 671 3.51 9.58 -2.91
CA ILE A 671 3.57 9.00 -4.26
C ILE A 671 4.81 8.15 -4.50
N GLY A 672 5.76 8.19 -3.56
CA GLY A 672 6.95 7.36 -3.59
C GLY A 672 7.82 7.59 -2.37
N PHE A 673 8.59 6.57 -2.01
CA PHE A 673 9.61 6.69 -0.98
C PHE A 673 10.76 5.75 -1.27
N GLU A 674 11.96 6.11 -0.81
CA GLU A 674 13.15 5.27 -0.93
C GLU A 674 14.07 5.43 0.28
N LYS A 675 14.60 4.31 0.78
CA LYS A 675 15.55 4.28 1.89
C LYS A 675 16.97 4.25 1.34
N VAL A 676 17.81 5.19 1.77
CA VAL A 676 19.20 5.28 1.32
C VAL A 676 20.15 5.43 2.50
N HIS A 677 21.22 4.63 2.50
CA HIS A 677 22.34 4.82 3.41
C HIS A 677 23.33 5.84 2.83
N VAL A 678 23.65 6.87 3.59
CA VAL A 678 24.54 7.95 3.14
C VAL A 678 25.65 8.15 4.18
N PRO A 679 26.91 7.79 3.84
CA PRO A 679 28.05 8.05 4.71
C PRO A 679 28.24 9.55 4.97
N THR A 680 28.88 9.87 6.09
CA THR A 680 29.19 11.23 6.54
C THR A 680 29.88 12.03 5.43
N GLY A 681 29.42 13.27 5.19
CA GLY A 681 29.97 14.16 4.17
C GLY A 681 29.69 13.76 2.72
N SER A 682 29.11 12.59 2.48
CA SER A 682 28.83 12.06 1.15
C SER A 682 27.46 12.47 0.63
N GLN A 683 27.28 12.40 -0.69
CA GLN A 683 26.00 12.57 -1.37
C GLN A 683 25.65 11.31 -2.17
N LYS A 684 24.36 10.95 -2.16
CA LYS A 684 23.79 9.87 -2.98
C LYS A 684 22.61 10.39 -3.76
N ARG A 685 22.48 9.95 -5.01
CA ARG A 685 21.32 10.24 -5.85
C ARG A 685 20.36 9.06 -5.80
N VAL A 686 19.10 9.34 -5.52
CA VAL A 686 18.00 8.37 -5.47
C VAL A 686 17.02 8.67 -6.59
N LYS A 687 16.52 7.65 -7.29
CA LYS A 687 15.46 7.79 -8.29
C LYS A 687 14.15 7.29 -7.71
N ILE A 688 13.10 8.09 -7.81
CA ILE A 688 11.74 7.73 -7.43
C ILE A 688 10.91 7.64 -8.71
N ASP A 689 10.44 6.43 -9.02
CA ASP A 689 9.57 6.17 -10.16
C ASP A 689 8.11 6.37 -9.76
N ILE A 690 7.41 7.22 -10.50
CA ILE A 690 6.03 7.64 -10.22
C ILE A 690 5.16 7.21 -11.40
N ASN A 691 4.19 6.32 -11.16
CA ASN A 691 3.18 5.98 -12.15
C ASN A 691 2.09 7.05 -12.14
N VAL A 692 1.86 7.71 -13.27
CA VAL A 692 0.95 8.85 -13.37
C VAL A 692 -0.47 8.46 -13.01
N CYS A 693 -0.95 7.33 -13.52
CA CYS A 693 -2.33 6.89 -13.31
C CYS A 693 -2.58 6.48 -11.86
N ASN A 694 -1.60 5.89 -11.19
CA ASN A 694 -1.76 5.44 -9.81
C ASN A 694 -1.50 6.58 -8.81
N HIS A 695 -0.50 7.43 -9.09
CA HIS A 695 0.05 8.34 -8.09
C HIS A 695 -0.35 9.80 -8.29
N LEU A 696 -0.62 10.25 -9.53
CA LEU A 696 -1.04 11.63 -9.82
C LEU A 696 -2.54 11.75 -10.13
N SER A 697 -3.29 10.68 -9.94
CA SER A 697 -4.74 10.69 -10.09
C SER A 697 -5.43 10.95 -8.75
N VAL A 698 -6.62 11.52 -8.83
CA VAL A 698 -7.58 11.63 -7.73
C VAL A 698 -8.82 10.82 -8.06
N VAL A 699 -9.55 10.41 -7.05
CA VAL A 699 -10.85 9.74 -7.21
C VAL A 699 -11.95 10.78 -7.02
N ASP A 700 -12.95 10.80 -7.88
CA ASP A 700 -14.13 11.68 -7.71
C ASP A 700 -15.18 11.08 -6.77
N GLU A 701 -16.25 11.84 -6.51
CA GLU A 701 -17.35 11.42 -5.62
C GLU A 701 -18.06 10.12 -6.06
N TYR A 702 -17.92 9.73 -7.33
CA TYR A 702 -18.51 8.51 -7.91
C TYR A 702 -17.55 7.31 -7.89
N GLY A 703 -16.36 7.43 -7.30
CA GLY A 703 -15.38 6.35 -7.24
C GLY A 703 -14.61 6.14 -8.55
N ILE A 704 -14.57 7.14 -9.43
CA ILE A 704 -13.86 7.07 -10.71
C ILE A 704 -12.55 7.84 -10.63
N ARG A 705 -11.46 7.12 -10.87
CA ARG A 705 -10.10 7.66 -10.88
C ARG A 705 -9.85 8.53 -12.12
N ARG A 706 -9.41 9.77 -11.91
CA ARG A 706 -9.08 10.76 -12.93
C ARG A 706 -7.75 11.43 -12.64
N ILE A 707 -7.01 11.75 -13.68
CA ILE A 707 -5.79 12.56 -13.61
C ILE A 707 -6.23 14.02 -13.79
N PRO A 708 -6.19 14.86 -12.74
CA PRO A 708 -6.47 16.28 -12.88
C PRO A 708 -5.47 16.92 -13.85
N MET A 709 -5.97 17.72 -14.79
CA MET A 709 -5.15 18.58 -15.63
C MET A 709 -4.85 19.87 -14.88
N GLY A 710 -3.61 20.33 -14.97
CA GLY A 710 -3.15 21.54 -14.30
C GLY A 710 -1.86 21.31 -13.52
N GLU A 711 -1.54 22.24 -12.64
CA GLU A 711 -0.31 22.22 -11.85
C GLU A 711 -0.38 21.18 -10.72
N HIS A 712 0.46 20.14 -10.84
CA HIS A 712 0.75 19.22 -9.74
C HIS A 712 2.02 19.70 -9.06
N SER A 713 1.96 19.94 -7.75
CA SER A 713 3.16 20.23 -6.98
C SER A 713 3.77 18.92 -6.49
N LEU A 714 5.06 18.70 -6.76
CA LEU A 714 5.84 17.59 -6.22
C LEU A 714 6.82 18.15 -5.18
N HIS A 715 6.83 17.57 -3.98
CA HIS A 715 7.67 18.06 -2.88
C HIS A 715 8.28 16.92 -2.06
N ILE A 716 9.43 17.22 -1.47
CA ILE A 716 10.21 16.28 -0.66
C ILE A 716 9.95 16.56 0.81
N GLY A 717 9.59 15.52 1.56
CA GLY A 717 9.36 15.63 3.00
C GLY A 717 8.05 16.35 3.35
N ASP A 718 7.91 16.76 4.60
CA ASP A 718 6.71 17.43 5.07
C ASP A 718 6.83 18.95 4.94
N ASP A 719 5.90 19.57 4.20
CA ASP A 719 5.66 21.03 4.18
C ASP A 719 5.17 21.60 5.53
N VAL A 720 5.44 20.94 6.66
CA VAL A 720 5.09 21.48 7.99
C VAL A 720 6.12 22.56 8.34
N VAL A 721 5.89 23.73 7.76
CA VAL A 721 6.45 25.01 8.18
C VAL A 721 5.98 25.23 9.62
N SER A 722 6.84 24.92 10.58
CA SER A 722 6.78 25.53 11.91
C SER A 722 7.56 26.84 11.85
N ASP A 723 7.00 27.91 12.41
CA ASP A 723 7.50 29.29 12.31
C ASP A 723 8.96 29.47 12.79
N GLU A 724 9.52 28.49 13.52
CA GLU A 724 10.91 28.49 13.99
C GLU A 724 11.94 28.07 12.92
N ALA A 725 11.52 27.44 11.81
CA ALA A 725 12.41 26.99 10.72
C ALA A 725 12.57 28.01 9.58
N ARG A 726 11.99 29.22 9.71
CA ARG A 726 12.05 30.26 8.67
C ARG A 726 13.43 30.89 8.47
N ALA A 727 14.42 30.52 9.28
CA ALA A 727 15.77 31.05 9.19
C ALA A 727 16.71 30.29 8.24
N MET A 728 16.33 29.13 7.66
CA MET A 728 17.28 28.34 6.82
C MET A 728 16.72 27.68 5.55
N HIS A 729 15.47 27.94 5.12
CA HIS A 729 14.92 27.37 3.88
C HIS A 729 14.76 28.41 2.76
N ASN A 730 15.79 28.55 1.93
CA ASN A 730 15.65 29.02 0.55
C ASN A 730 15.78 27.78 -0.37
N GLY A 731 14.68 27.05 -0.55
CA GLY A 731 14.57 25.96 -1.53
C GLY A 731 13.37 26.23 -2.42
N GLY A 732 13.61 26.51 -3.71
CA GLY A 732 12.60 26.98 -4.65
C GLY A 732 11.51 25.96 -4.95
N ALA A 733 10.26 26.42 -4.93
CA ALA A 733 9.14 25.76 -5.58
C ALA A 733 9.22 26.00 -7.10
N ALA A 734 9.12 24.95 -7.92
CA ALA A 734 9.02 25.07 -9.36
C ALA A 734 7.56 24.84 -9.79
N GLY A 735 6.89 25.89 -10.26
CA GLY A 735 5.56 25.83 -10.89
C GLY A 735 5.68 25.83 -12.41
N LEU A 736 4.82 25.07 -13.11
CA LEU A 736 4.93 24.77 -14.55
C LEU A 736 3.57 24.85 -15.28
N THR A 737 3.56 25.30 -16.55
CA THR A 737 2.38 25.50 -17.44
C THR A 737 2.79 25.25 -18.93
N PHE A 738 1.87 25.07 -19.94
CA PHE A 738 1.90 25.47 -21.41
C PHE A 738 1.23 24.52 -22.50
N TRP A 739 1.05 25.01 -23.78
CA TRP A 739 0.18 24.57 -24.96
C TRP A 739 0.94 24.35 -26.36
N SER A 740 0.27 23.99 -27.50
CA SER A 740 0.79 23.50 -28.86
C SER A 740 0.48 24.38 -30.14
N PRO A 741 1.18 24.31 -31.33
CA PRO A 741 1.20 25.40 -32.38
C PRO A 741 0.30 25.25 -33.66
N ASN A 742 0.06 26.38 -34.36
CA ASN A 742 -0.75 26.56 -35.59
C ASN A 742 0.10 27.25 -36.72
N VAL A 743 -0.32 27.22 -38.00
CA VAL A 743 0.49 27.67 -39.18
C VAL A 743 -0.13 28.89 -39.88
N ASN A 744 -0.98 29.63 -39.18
CA ASN A 744 -1.58 30.84 -39.75
C ASN A 744 -0.52 31.91 -40.03
N ILE A 745 -0.79 32.88 -40.91
CA ILE A 745 0.07 34.06 -41.11
C ILE A 745 -0.61 35.24 -40.45
N LEU A 746 0.09 35.92 -39.54
CA LEU A 746 -0.43 37.11 -38.88
C LEU A 746 -0.45 38.28 -39.87
N ARG A 747 -1.63 38.69 -40.36
CA ARG A 747 -1.75 39.82 -41.30
C ARG A 747 -2.32 41.09 -40.66
N ASP A 748 -3.22 40.94 -39.69
CA ASP A 748 -3.79 42.04 -38.91
C ASP A 748 -3.47 41.79 -37.44
N PRO A 749 -2.73 42.69 -36.76
CA PRO A 749 -2.38 42.51 -35.35
C PRO A 749 -3.60 42.52 -34.41
N ARG A 750 -4.79 42.93 -34.88
CA ARG A 750 -6.05 42.85 -34.13
C ARG A 750 -6.69 41.47 -34.18
N TRP A 751 -6.15 40.55 -34.98
CA TRP A 751 -6.65 39.19 -35.05
C TRP A 751 -6.32 38.42 -33.76
N GLY A 752 -7.35 38.14 -32.96
CA GLY A 752 -7.24 37.57 -31.60
C GLY A 752 -6.72 36.13 -31.48
N ARG A 753 -6.11 35.59 -32.55
CA ARG A 753 -5.42 34.29 -32.56
C ARG A 753 -3.97 34.39 -33.04
N SER A 754 -3.38 35.57 -32.95
CA SER A 754 -1.96 35.84 -33.27
C SER A 754 -0.99 34.95 -32.51
N GLN A 755 -1.33 34.56 -31.28
CA GLN A 755 -0.54 33.61 -30.45
C GLN A 755 -0.43 32.20 -31.05
N GLU A 756 -1.27 31.85 -32.02
CA GLU A 756 -1.24 30.54 -32.64
C GLU A 756 -0.26 30.51 -33.84
N THR A 757 0.21 31.66 -34.34
CA THR A 757 1.10 31.73 -35.52
C THR A 757 2.55 32.06 -35.17
N PRO A 758 3.54 31.50 -35.91
CA PRO A 758 4.96 31.86 -35.75
C PRO A 758 5.34 33.23 -36.34
N GLY A 759 4.45 33.95 -37.04
CA GLY A 759 4.71 35.32 -37.53
C GLY A 759 3.95 35.73 -38.80
N GLU A 760 4.28 36.91 -39.33
CA GLU A 760 3.67 37.50 -40.54
C GLU A 760 4.37 37.11 -41.86
N ASP A 761 5.60 36.60 -41.78
CA ASP A 761 6.37 36.19 -42.96
C ASP A 761 5.98 34.75 -43.41
N PRO A 762 5.46 34.58 -44.65
CA PRO A 762 5.05 33.26 -45.15
C PRO A 762 6.22 32.27 -45.24
N LEU A 763 7.43 32.73 -45.56
CA LEU A 763 8.60 31.86 -45.74
C LEU A 763 9.12 31.32 -44.41
N THR A 764 9.17 32.16 -43.37
CA THR A 764 9.56 31.80 -42.02
C THR A 764 8.54 30.85 -41.38
N SER A 765 7.24 31.16 -41.51
CA SER A 765 6.17 30.30 -41.02
C SER A 765 6.20 28.92 -41.68
N SER A 766 6.50 28.87 -42.98
CA SER A 766 6.68 27.63 -43.72
C SER A 766 7.90 26.83 -43.23
N LYS A 767 9.07 27.45 -43.06
CA LYS A 767 10.29 26.76 -42.56
C LYS A 767 10.12 26.21 -41.14
N TYR A 768 9.44 26.97 -40.28
CA TYR A 768 9.09 26.52 -38.94
C TYR A 768 8.20 25.27 -39.01
N ALA A 769 7.12 25.31 -39.78
CA ALA A 769 6.20 24.19 -39.91
C ALA A 769 6.85 22.95 -40.56
N VAL A 770 7.76 23.09 -41.55
CA VAL A 770 8.52 21.94 -42.09
C VAL A 770 9.38 21.30 -41.02
N SER A 771 10.10 22.11 -40.24
CA SER A 771 11.02 21.62 -39.20
C SER A 771 10.24 20.93 -38.09
N TYR A 772 9.10 21.50 -37.69
CA TYR A 772 8.22 20.96 -36.67
C TYR A 772 7.56 19.64 -37.12
N VAL A 773 7.03 19.59 -38.35
CA VAL A 773 6.45 18.36 -38.93
C VAL A 773 7.51 17.27 -39.10
N ARG A 774 8.71 17.59 -39.59
CA ARG A 774 9.81 16.61 -39.70
C ARG A 774 10.28 16.13 -38.33
N GLY A 775 10.28 16.99 -37.30
CA GLY A 775 10.57 16.60 -35.92
C GLY A 775 9.53 15.63 -35.36
N LEU A 776 8.25 15.92 -35.57
CA LEU A 776 7.13 15.08 -35.10
C LEU A 776 7.02 13.75 -35.86
N GLN A 777 7.08 13.79 -37.18
CA GLN A 777 6.87 12.61 -38.02
C GLN A 777 8.14 11.79 -38.22
N GLY A 778 9.31 12.41 -38.01
CA GLY A 778 10.63 11.86 -38.33
C GLY A 778 11.08 12.23 -39.76
N ALA A 779 12.35 12.60 -39.91
CA ALA A 779 12.95 12.88 -41.21
C ALA A 779 13.48 11.57 -41.83
N VAL A 780 12.96 11.21 -43.01
CA VAL A 780 13.50 10.18 -43.93
C VAL A 780 13.18 8.72 -43.56
N SER A 781 11.96 8.26 -43.88
CA SER A 781 11.56 6.83 -43.96
C SER A 781 10.11 6.72 -44.46
N ASN A 782 9.75 5.62 -45.13
CA ASN A 782 8.37 5.30 -45.53
C ASN A 782 7.44 4.93 -44.33
N ARG A 783 7.88 5.15 -43.08
CA ARG A 783 7.11 4.93 -41.85
C ARG A 783 7.14 6.19 -40.99
N LEU A 784 5.95 6.69 -40.65
CA LEU A 784 5.77 7.88 -39.81
C LEU A 784 5.83 7.49 -38.33
N LYS A 785 6.57 8.26 -37.50
CA LYS A 785 6.54 8.11 -36.03
C LYS A 785 5.18 8.50 -35.46
N VAL A 786 4.63 9.59 -35.98
CA VAL A 786 3.30 10.13 -35.70
C VAL A 786 2.81 10.79 -37.00
N ALA A 787 1.51 10.75 -37.28
CA ALA A 787 0.92 11.47 -38.40
C ALA A 787 0.65 12.93 -37.97
N ALA A 788 1.40 13.89 -38.51
CA ALA A 788 1.19 15.30 -38.24
C ALA A 788 0.22 15.91 -39.25
N CYS A 789 -0.62 16.82 -38.77
CA CYS A 789 -1.57 17.58 -39.56
C CYS A 789 -1.17 19.06 -39.59
N CYS A 790 -1.10 19.66 -40.79
CA CYS A 790 -1.03 21.11 -40.89
C CYS A 790 -2.43 21.72 -40.66
N LYS A 791 -2.58 22.54 -39.62
CA LYS A 791 -3.87 23.14 -39.21
C LYS A 791 -4.18 24.44 -39.99
N HIS A 792 -5.45 24.64 -40.37
CA HIS A 792 -6.00 25.82 -41.05
C HIS A 792 -5.24 26.26 -42.32
N PHE A 793 -5.18 25.36 -43.30
CA PHE A 793 -4.32 25.53 -44.46
C PHE A 793 -4.74 26.64 -45.47
N THR A 794 -5.71 27.49 -45.16
CA THR A 794 -6.13 28.58 -46.07
C THR A 794 -6.53 29.86 -45.36
N ALA A 795 -5.71 30.89 -45.48
CA ALA A 795 -6.06 32.25 -45.09
C ALA A 795 -5.41 33.28 -46.03
N TYR A 796 -6.24 33.82 -46.94
CA TYR A 796 -6.12 35.10 -47.67
C TYR A 796 -5.03 35.21 -48.75
N ASP A 797 -5.47 35.40 -50.01
CA ASP A 797 -4.71 35.60 -51.26
C ASP A 797 -4.09 34.36 -51.90
N LEU A 798 -4.62 33.99 -53.06
CA LEU A 798 -4.07 32.99 -53.98
C LEU A 798 -2.82 33.50 -54.74
N ASP A 799 -2.49 34.79 -54.63
CA ASP A 799 -1.41 35.44 -55.39
C ASP A 799 -0.04 35.40 -54.68
N LEU A 800 0.00 35.09 -53.37
CA LEU A 800 1.24 34.96 -52.59
C LEU A 800 1.90 33.56 -52.68
N TRP A 801 1.44 32.71 -53.61
CA TRP A 801 1.69 31.26 -53.59
C TRP A 801 2.94 30.77 -54.33
N ASN A 802 3.72 31.68 -54.95
CA ASN A 802 5.02 31.33 -55.52
C ASN A 802 6.05 31.10 -54.40
N GLY A 803 6.09 29.90 -53.82
CA GLY A 803 7.04 29.51 -52.76
C GLY A 803 6.52 28.46 -51.76
N ILE A 804 5.20 28.26 -51.65
CA ILE A 804 4.57 27.29 -50.72
C ILE A 804 4.40 25.90 -51.36
N ASP A 805 4.42 25.79 -52.68
CA ASP A 805 4.52 24.55 -53.44
C ASP A 805 5.73 23.69 -53.01
N ARG A 806 6.82 24.32 -52.52
CA ARG A 806 7.96 23.63 -51.91
C ARG A 806 7.73 23.14 -50.47
N PHE A 807 6.67 23.58 -49.77
CA PHE A 807 6.43 23.29 -48.35
C PHE A 807 5.88 21.86 -48.11
N ILE A 808 4.74 21.51 -48.73
CA ILE A 808 4.11 20.20 -48.56
C ILE A 808 5.01 19.09 -49.14
N PHE A 809 5.64 19.38 -50.28
CA PHE A 809 6.55 18.45 -50.94
C PHE A 809 7.79 18.14 -50.08
N ASN A 810 8.36 19.13 -49.39
CA ASN A 810 9.53 18.92 -48.54
C ASN A 810 9.20 18.36 -47.14
N ALA A 811 8.03 18.67 -46.57
CA ALA A 811 7.68 18.22 -45.21
C ALA A 811 7.16 16.76 -45.14
N ASN A 812 6.70 16.20 -46.26
CA ASN A 812 6.04 14.88 -46.31
C ASN A 812 4.94 14.73 -45.25
N VAL A 813 4.07 15.74 -45.13
CA VAL A 813 3.03 15.79 -44.10
C VAL A 813 1.98 14.70 -44.29
N ALA A 814 1.52 14.09 -43.19
CA ALA A 814 0.56 12.98 -43.22
C ALA A 814 -0.90 13.44 -43.39
N SER A 815 -1.21 14.69 -43.04
CA SER A 815 -2.56 15.25 -43.22
C SER A 815 -2.59 16.77 -43.29
N VAL A 816 -3.66 17.32 -43.86
CA VAL A 816 -3.89 18.76 -43.97
C VAL A 816 -5.32 19.07 -43.54
N MET A 817 -5.51 20.16 -42.79
CA MET A 817 -6.82 20.59 -42.32
C MET A 817 -7.40 21.71 -43.16
N CYS A 818 -8.59 21.51 -43.74
CA CYS A 818 -9.38 22.58 -44.32
C CYS A 818 -10.06 23.40 -43.21
N SER A 819 -10.02 24.72 -43.33
CA SER A 819 -10.58 25.65 -42.34
C SER A 819 -12.10 25.82 -42.50
N TYR A 820 -12.74 26.48 -41.54
CA TYR A 820 -14.18 26.76 -41.60
C TYR A 820 -14.56 27.91 -42.55
N ASN A 821 -13.62 28.74 -43.02
CA ASN A 821 -13.95 29.93 -43.79
C ASN A 821 -14.23 29.63 -45.28
N GLN A 822 -14.72 30.65 -45.98
CA GLN A 822 -14.81 30.66 -47.43
C GLN A 822 -13.62 31.40 -48.02
N VAL A 823 -13.13 30.93 -49.17
CA VAL A 823 -12.16 31.63 -50.01
C VAL A 823 -12.85 31.85 -51.35
N ASN A 824 -12.93 33.11 -51.79
CA ASN A 824 -13.62 33.50 -53.02
C ASN A 824 -15.08 33.00 -53.10
N GLY A 825 -15.80 33.02 -51.98
CA GLY A 825 -17.19 32.57 -51.89
C GLY A 825 -17.40 31.06 -51.90
N LYS A 826 -16.32 30.26 -51.94
CA LYS A 826 -16.37 28.81 -51.82
C LYS A 826 -15.88 28.35 -50.44
N PRO A 827 -16.62 27.51 -49.71
CA PRO A 827 -16.13 26.93 -48.46
C PRO A 827 -14.91 26.06 -48.70
N THR A 828 -13.83 26.27 -47.94
CA THR A 828 -12.55 25.59 -48.21
C THR A 828 -12.62 24.08 -47.99
N CYS A 829 -13.48 23.62 -47.08
CA CYS A 829 -13.78 22.19 -46.89
C CYS A 829 -14.71 21.57 -47.94
N ALA A 830 -15.22 22.34 -48.91
CA ALA A 830 -16.08 21.87 -49.99
C ALA A 830 -15.60 22.31 -51.39
N ASP A 831 -14.35 22.81 -51.50
CA ASP A 831 -13.79 23.31 -52.75
C ASP A 831 -12.93 22.25 -53.47
N PRO A 832 -13.42 21.62 -54.56
CA PRO A 832 -12.66 20.62 -55.30
C PRO A 832 -11.42 21.19 -56.01
N ASP A 833 -11.40 22.50 -56.32
CA ASP A 833 -10.24 23.12 -56.93
C ASP A 833 -9.08 23.21 -55.92
N LEU A 834 -9.40 23.38 -54.65
CA LEU A 834 -8.42 23.41 -53.56
C LEU A 834 -8.01 22.01 -53.11
N LEU A 835 -8.96 21.17 -52.70
CA LEU A 835 -8.65 19.91 -52.03
C LEU A 835 -8.18 18.84 -53.02
N LYS A 836 -8.91 18.64 -54.11
CA LYS A 836 -8.58 17.62 -55.13
C LYS A 836 -7.53 18.13 -56.12
N ASN A 837 -7.74 19.30 -56.72
CA ASN A 837 -6.88 19.74 -57.82
C ASN A 837 -5.54 20.31 -57.31
N LYS A 838 -5.53 21.14 -56.27
CA LYS A 838 -4.28 21.68 -55.70
C LYS A 838 -3.61 20.73 -54.71
N ILE A 839 -4.22 20.46 -53.56
CA ILE A 839 -3.57 19.72 -52.45
C ILE A 839 -3.22 18.29 -52.85
N ARG A 840 -4.18 17.53 -53.40
CA ARG A 840 -3.93 16.15 -53.82
C ARG A 840 -3.18 16.07 -55.15
N ALA A 841 -3.68 16.71 -56.21
CA ALA A 841 -3.13 16.48 -57.54
C ALA A 841 -1.86 17.28 -57.85
N GLN A 842 -1.77 18.57 -57.50
CA GLN A 842 -0.57 19.38 -57.75
C GLN A 842 0.51 19.16 -56.68
N TRP A 843 0.16 19.19 -55.39
CA TRP A 843 1.16 19.08 -54.31
C TRP A 843 1.37 17.66 -53.79
N LYS A 844 0.67 16.67 -54.35
CA LYS A 844 0.91 15.24 -54.11
C LYS A 844 0.77 14.82 -52.65
N LEU A 845 -0.21 15.36 -51.91
CA LEU A 845 -0.51 14.88 -50.56
C LEU A 845 -0.95 13.40 -50.61
N ASN A 846 -0.09 12.50 -50.11
CA ASN A 846 -0.34 11.05 -50.00
C ASN A 846 -1.00 10.66 -48.66
N GLY A 847 -1.68 11.63 -48.04
CA GLY A 847 -2.29 11.54 -46.71
C GLY A 847 -3.80 11.82 -46.71
N TYR A 848 -4.36 12.04 -45.52
CA TYR A 848 -5.79 12.36 -45.35
C TYR A 848 -6.03 13.86 -45.17
N ILE A 849 -7.18 14.34 -45.63
CA ILE A 849 -7.64 15.71 -45.39
C ILE A 849 -8.65 15.65 -44.25
N VAL A 850 -8.50 16.53 -43.27
CA VAL A 850 -9.39 16.62 -42.12
C VAL A 850 -10.11 17.96 -42.14
N SER A 851 -11.38 18.00 -41.77
CA SER A 851 -12.06 19.29 -41.59
C SER A 851 -11.77 19.86 -40.22
N ASP A 852 -11.73 21.18 -40.10
CA ASP A 852 -11.83 21.83 -38.80
C ASP A 852 -13.18 21.49 -38.12
N CYS A 853 -13.26 21.70 -36.81
CA CYS A 853 -14.37 21.21 -35.99
C CYS A 853 -15.70 21.76 -36.49
N ASP A 854 -16.65 20.85 -36.75
CA ASP A 854 -17.98 21.16 -37.30
C ASP A 854 -17.99 21.89 -38.65
N SER A 855 -16.86 22.05 -39.37
CA SER A 855 -16.81 22.81 -40.63
C SER A 855 -17.77 22.30 -41.69
N VAL A 856 -18.03 20.98 -41.77
CA VAL A 856 -19.02 20.41 -42.69
C VAL A 856 -20.45 20.79 -42.29
N LYS A 857 -20.75 20.84 -41.00
CA LYS A 857 -22.04 21.28 -40.46
C LYS A 857 -22.25 22.78 -40.66
N VAL A 858 -21.18 23.56 -40.54
CA VAL A 858 -21.13 25.01 -40.78
C VAL A 858 -21.54 25.35 -42.23
N LEU A 859 -21.24 24.49 -43.21
CA LEU A 859 -21.67 24.67 -44.61
C LEU A 859 -23.19 24.85 -44.75
N HIS A 860 -23.97 24.10 -43.96
CA HIS A 860 -25.42 24.14 -43.96
C HIS A 860 -25.97 25.14 -42.94
N GLN A 861 -25.53 25.02 -41.68
CA GLN A 861 -26.18 25.71 -40.56
C GLN A 861 -25.84 27.19 -40.45
N ASN A 862 -24.66 27.59 -40.92
CA ASN A 862 -24.15 28.95 -40.71
C ASN A 862 -23.86 29.66 -42.03
N GLN A 863 -23.26 28.96 -42.99
CA GLN A 863 -22.93 29.54 -44.30
C GLN A 863 -24.08 29.43 -45.30
N HIS A 864 -25.05 28.55 -45.04
CA HIS A 864 -26.19 28.27 -45.91
C HIS A 864 -25.77 27.99 -47.37
N TYR A 865 -24.57 27.41 -47.55
CA TYR A 865 -24.00 27.06 -48.86
C TYR A 865 -24.71 25.85 -49.49
N THR A 866 -25.29 25.00 -48.65
CA THR A 866 -26.09 23.83 -49.05
C THR A 866 -27.47 23.90 -48.42
N LYS A 867 -28.46 23.33 -49.10
CA LYS A 867 -29.86 23.40 -48.67
C LYS A 867 -30.21 22.34 -47.63
N THR A 868 -29.46 21.23 -47.59
CA THR A 868 -29.66 20.15 -46.62
C THR A 868 -28.33 19.68 -46.03
N PRO A 869 -28.32 19.13 -44.81
CA PRO A 869 -27.10 18.62 -44.20
C PRO A 869 -26.47 17.44 -44.99
N GLU A 870 -27.28 16.66 -45.71
CA GLU A 870 -26.79 15.58 -46.58
C GLU A 870 -26.01 16.13 -47.77
N GLU A 871 -26.45 17.25 -48.35
CA GLU A 871 -25.75 17.92 -49.44
C GLU A 871 -24.40 18.50 -48.98
N ALA A 872 -24.33 19.05 -47.75
CA ALA A 872 -23.08 19.49 -47.13
C ALA A 872 -22.05 18.35 -47.02
N VAL A 873 -22.49 17.18 -46.54
CA VAL A 873 -21.64 15.99 -46.42
C VAL A 873 -21.20 15.51 -47.80
N ALA A 874 -22.11 15.46 -48.77
CA ALA A 874 -21.82 15.01 -50.12
C ALA A 874 -20.79 15.91 -50.83
N LEU A 875 -20.90 17.23 -50.68
CA LEU A 875 -19.95 18.18 -51.27
C LEU A 875 -18.58 18.11 -50.61
N ALA A 876 -18.53 18.03 -49.28
CA ALA A 876 -17.25 17.91 -48.56
C ALA A 876 -16.47 16.65 -48.97
N ILE A 877 -17.15 15.50 -49.08
CA ILE A 877 -16.52 14.24 -49.50
C ILE A 877 -16.07 14.29 -50.97
N LYS A 878 -16.89 14.88 -51.86
CA LYS A 878 -16.54 14.99 -53.29
C LYS A 878 -15.38 15.95 -53.54
N ALA A 879 -15.17 16.93 -52.66
CA ALA A 879 -14.13 17.93 -52.77
C ALA A 879 -12.72 17.35 -52.56
N GLY A 880 -12.53 16.33 -51.70
CA GLY A 880 -11.29 15.53 -51.66
C GLY A 880 -10.83 15.07 -50.28
#